data_AF-A0A929FBS6-F1
#
_entry.id   AF-A0A929FBS6-F1
#
_cell.length_a   1.000
_cell.length_b   1.000
_cell.length_c   1.000
_cell.angle_alpha   90.00
_cell.angle_beta   90.00
_cell.angle_gamma   90.00
#
_symmetry.space_group_name_H-M   'P 1'
#
loop_
_entity.id
_entity.type
_entity.pdbx_description
1 polymer ?
#
loop_
_entity_poly.entity_id
_entity_poly.type
_entity_poly.pdbx_seq_one_letter_code
_entity_poly.pdbx_strand_id
1 'polypeptide(L)'
;MSSGSPFSGDFFKQSTEAVGGFIRWIAELIVSKNWFSLAVLLAVTVIFLLNPRSGIAFKFLDMDLDAEPLPGWYSGAFWVTVLGLLGTALVIAVRTMPKAVALAPDDMTERKAIKGLRPFSLDDAEVYAQLQRRRQLRDCVEALTSDGFRFGILMGESGCGKTSFLQAGVLPLLTPEKASCLGVYIRFNDQKPTKTIAKALAEQLKLPLEKLLPMDEPQERLLGVLQQAAATQEYPLVLLFDQFEQFFVHQKRKEDRQPFIEQLATWYRDPVPLPIRILVSIRSDLLYQLDDLHQALGYSLGPQEVIQIKKFTPGEATKVLGVIAQTEGLDFNKNFVTELAEEELASREDGLISPVDVQILAWMIERQTADELRAFNQSAFQKFGGVEGLLTRFLERTLDARVIPAQRQSAVKVLLALTDLDSQVRAGVLTLPMLKDTLRNTVKVEEVAEAVNWLVRGDVRLITPQEQDGQTGYELAHERLIPALMRLAGKELSAADRANRLLDRRVNEWLGNNCSGRYLFGVRELWQIERQRPYLVWGSKREQKQRLITLSKRRLYGAGLTLVLVGLLTAVGSGWMYWTPQGQIWNAKRQLMGLLNDVPPARQAEAAVAFAKNAEWGRAEGILKGLTGNDATKARDAELASALRETTAFLSRTDLDHETVIDDIQILANAIQDDGYKSDALRAIATAYVELTDPESAESVLKQSLEAATAIQDDGSKSDALRAIATAAVELTDPESAESVLKQSLEAATAIQADGYKSYALSAIATAAVARPSEEIFTDLLDDILQFARKENANRPMETIATYYAKQEAWGEALNALRKTGRTDKAIGLTRLITALAESEKPELIDGPVVLDINIVDDTPGNAALEATIQAPDQDCQQRTDWWEVITLQGGLQENHRRILNTVHKDFPEPLKDTIQGLDIQPNDEVIIRAHFQGNYFSGRDPFSQQGEQYTKSGYTDQALRGSIANGFKSIRISKDFAQHLAKQEPLPDPKLCKES
;
A
#
# COMPACT_ATOMS: atom_id res chain seq x y z
N MET A 1 18.25 42.61 -46.17
CA MET A 1 17.01 42.55 -45.39
C MET A 1 16.11 41.47 -45.97
N SER A 2 15.95 40.35 -45.28
CA SER A 2 14.67 39.66 -45.17
C SER A 2 14.64 38.91 -43.83
N SER A 3 13.61 39.24 -43.06
CA SER A 3 13.34 38.85 -41.68
C SER A 3 12.80 37.43 -41.62
N GLY A 4 13.58 36.48 -41.09
CA GLY A 4 13.08 35.21 -40.58
C GLY A 4 12.71 35.35 -39.11
N SER A 5 11.46 35.08 -38.76
CA SER A 5 10.90 35.19 -37.40
C SER A 5 11.66 34.33 -36.37
N PRO A 6 11.89 34.81 -35.14
CA PRO A 6 12.65 34.09 -34.11
C PRO A 6 11.88 32.92 -33.44
N PHE A 7 10.71 32.54 -33.96
CA PHE A 7 9.84 31.49 -33.40
C PHE A 7 9.60 30.36 -34.41
N SER A 8 10.63 29.58 -34.75
CA SER A 8 10.47 28.32 -35.48
C SER A 8 10.30 27.14 -34.52
N GLY A 9 9.44 26.17 -34.87
CA GLY A 9 9.22 24.96 -34.05
C GLY A 9 10.48 24.13 -33.82
N ASP A 10 11.48 24.23 -34.72
CA ASP A 10 12.78 23.57 -34.56
C ASP A 10 13.62 24.18 -33.43
N PHE A 11 13.51 25.49 -33.18
CA PHE A 11 14.20 26.14 -32.08
C PHE A 11 13.66 25.69 -30.72
N PHE A 12 12.33 25.60 -30.57
CA PHE A 12 11.73 25.09 -29.33
C PHE A 12 12.03 23.61 -29.08
N LYS A 13 12.07 22.80 -30.14
CA LYS A 13 12.42 21.38 -30.05
C LYS A 13 13.89 21.16 -29.67
N GLN A 14 14.83 21.88 -30.30
CA GLN A 14 16.25 21.84 -29.91
C GLN A 14 16.47 22.33 -28.48
N SER A 15 15.76 23.39 -28.07
CA SER A 15 15.91 23.97 -26.74
C SER A 15 15.36 23.04 -25.64
N THR A 16 14.21 22.41 -25.87
CA THR A 16 13.62 21.45 -24.92
C THR A 16 14.36 20.10 -24.90
N GLU A 17 14.89 19.62 -26.02
CA GLU A 17 15.76 18.43 -26.06
C GLU A 17 17.11 18.69 -25.38
N ALA A 18 17.67 19.90 -25.51
CA ALA A 18 18.92 20.29 -24.83
C ALA A 18 18.72 20.41 -23.31
N VAL A 19 17.65 21.07 -22.85
CA VAL A 19 17.31 21.18 -21.43
C VAL A 19 16.96 19.81 -20.83
N GLY A 20 16.18 18.99 -21.54
CA GLY A 20 15.88 17.62 -21.13
C GLY A 20 17.12 16.72 -21.10
N GLY A 21 18.06 16.88 -22.03
CA GLY A 21 19.35 16.19 -22.06
C GLY A 21 20.25 16.57 -20.90
N PHE A 22 20.29 17.86 -20.54
CA PHE A 22 21.05 18.39 -19.42
C PHE A 22 20.52 17.88 -18.07
N ILE A 23 19.20 17.93 -17.85
CA ILE A 23 18.57 17.39 -16.62
C ILE A 23 18.83 15.88 -16.49
N ARG A 24 18.78 15.14 -17.61
CA ARG A 24 19.04 13.69 -17.63
C ARG A 24 20.51 13.37 -17.31
N TRP A 25 21.45 14.17 -17.77
CA TRP A 25 22.87 14.02 -17.44
C TRP A 25 23.16 14.30 -15.95
N ILE A 26 22.52 15.31 -15.35
CA ILE A 26 22.64 15.57 -13.90
C ILE A 26 22.09 14.39 -13.08
N ALA A 27 20.93 13.85 -13.46
CA ALA A 27 20.35 12.70 -12.79
C ALA A 27 21.26 11.46 -12.88
N GLU A 28 21.90 11.21 -14.03
CA GLU A 28 22.89 10.14 -14.20
C GLU A 28 24.12 10.34 -13.31
N LEU A 29 24.61 11.58 -13.13
CA LEU A 29 25.73 11.88 -12.23
C LEU A 29 25.41 11.60 -10.75
N ILE A 30 24.19 11.92 -10.30
CA ILE A 30 23.74 11.66 -8.92
C ILE A 30 23.60 10.14 -8.68
N VAL A 31 22.93 9.44 -9.60
CA VAL A 31 22.70 7.98 -9.48
C VAL A 31 24.00 7.18 -9.55
N SER A 32 24.95 7.61 -10.39
CA SER A 32 26.28 6.97 -10.50
C SER A 32 27.25 7.35 -9.37
N LYS A 33 26.82 8.18 -8.39
CA LYS A 33 27.66 8.72 -7.31
C LYS A 33 28.95 9.37 -7.83
N ASN A 34 28.92 10.00 -9.01
CA ASN A 34 30.06 10.69 -9.58
C ASN A 34 30.20 12.10 -8.98
N TRP A 35 30.58 12.13 -7.70
CA TRP A 35 30.70 13.35 -6.90
C TRP A 35 31.73 14.35 -7.46
N PHE A 36 32.71 13.86 -8.21
CA PHE A 36 33.69 14.71 -8.90
C PHE A 36 33.02 15.62 -9.93
N SER A 37 32.33 15.03 -10.91
CA SER A 37 31.66 15.79 -11.97
C SER A 37 30.54 16.68 -11.45
N LEU A 38 29.88 16.27 -10.35
CA LEU A 38 28.87 17.07 -9.66
C LEU A 38 29.46 18.32 -8.98
N ALA A 39 30.59 18.19 -8.29
CA ALA A 39 31.29 19.32 -7.67
C ALA A 39 31.80 20.33 -8.72
N VAL A 40 32.30 19.83 -9.85
CA VAL A 40 32.73 20.67 -10.99
C VAL A 40 31.54 21.39 -11.62
N LEU A 41 30.42 20.69 -11.83
CA LEU A 41 29.21 21.31 -12.38
C LEU A 41 28.70 22.43 -11.47
N LEU A 42 28.62 22.18 -10.16
CA LEU A 42 28.20 23.17 -9.17
C LEU A 42 29.11 24.41 -9.21
N ALA A 43 30.43 24.22 -9.27
CA ALA A 43 31.39 25.31 -9.39
C ALA A 43 31.16 26.14 -10.68
N VAL A 44 30.94 25.48 -11.82
CA VAL A 44 30.66 26.16 -13.10
C VAL A 44 29.34 26.93 -13.05
N THR A 45 28.29 26.37 -12.44
CA THR A 45 27.00 27.05 -12.29
C THR A 45 27.09 28.28 -11.40
N VAL A 46 27.83 28.20 -10.29
CA VAL A 46 28.11 29.36 -9.41
C VAL A 46 28.91 30.43 -10.17
N ILE A 47 29.92 30.05 -10.96
CA ILE A 47 30.69 30.97 -11.81
C ILE A 47 29.82 31.68 -12.84
N PHE A 48 28.82 30.99 -13.39
CA PHE A 48 27.99 31.58 -14.45
C PHE A 48 26.91 32.52 -13.89
N LEU A 49 26.20 32.10 -12.83
CA LEU A 49 25.04 32.82 -12.31
C LEU A 49 25.40 33.93 -11.31
N LEU A 50 26.35 33.66 -10.41
CA LEU A 50 26.61 34.51 -9.22
C LEU A 50 27.90 35.34 -9.33
N ASN A 51 28.52 35.36 -10.51
CA ASN A 51 29.76 36.08 -10.72
C ASN A 51 29.55 37.60 -10.64
N PRO A 52 30.32 38.30 -9.78
CA PRO A 52 30.17 39.73 -9.53
C PRO A 52 30.45 40.61 -10.77
N ARG A 53 31.09 40.08 -11.82
CA ARG A 53 31.35 40.81 -13.07
C ARG A 53 30.37 40.51 -14.20
N SER A 54 29.69 39.36 -14.20
CA SER A 54 28.74 39.00 -15.27
C SER A 54 27.32 39.52 -15.00
N GLY A 55 26.94 39.66 -13.71
CA GLY A 55 25.70 40.30 -13.28
C GLY A 55 24.41 39.56 -13.68
N ILE A 56 24.49 38.31 -14.16
CA ILE A 56 23.36 37.61 -14.79
C ILE A 56 22.21 37.37 -13.80
N ALA A 57 22.49 36.86 -12.59
CA ALA A 57 21.45 36.64 -11.59
C ALA A 57 20.90 37.95 -11.00
N PHE A 58 21.74 38.97 -10.82
CA PHE A 58 21.35 40.26 -10.26
C PHE A 58 20.45 41.07 -11.22
N LYS A 59 20.72 41.01 -12.53
CA LYS A 59 19.85 41.56 -13.57
C LYS A 59 18.49 40.86 -13.64
N PHE A 60 18.41 39.57 -13.32
CA PHE A 60 17.16 38.82 -13.30
C PHE A 60 16.28 39.14 -12.07
N LEU A 61 16.88 39.65 -11.00
CA LEU A 61 16.21 40.03 -9.75
C LEU A 61 15.93 41.54 -9.68
N ASP A 62 16.04 42.25 -10.81
CA ASP A 62 15.83 43.70 -10.92
C ASP A 62 16.72 44.53 -9.98
N MET A 63 17.89 44.00 -9.62
CA MET A 63 18.90 44.68 -8.82
C MET A 63 19.87 45.42 -9.74
N ASP A 64 19.80 46.75 -9.73
CA ASP A 64 20.70 47.61 -10.50
C ASP A 64 22.03 47.78 -9.76
N LEU A 65 23.02 46.98 -10.17
CA LEU A 65 24.36 46.94 -9.57
C LEU A 65 25.15 48.25 -9.75
N ASP A 66 24.68 49.16 -10.62
CA ASP A 66 25.25 50.49 -10.79
C ASP A 66 24.68 51.50 -9.77
N ALA A 67 23.50 51.23 -9.20
CA ALA A 67 22.85 52.07 -8.19
C ALA A 67 23.16 51.61 -6.74
N GLU A 68 23.26 50.30 -6.49
CA GLU A 68 23.68 49.72 -5.21
C GLU A 68 24.83 48.72 -5.41
N PRO A 69 26.10 49.11 -5.20
CA PRO A 69 27.22 48.21 -5.42
C PRO A 69 27.24 47.10 -4.36
N LEU A 70 27.55 45.87 -4.81
CA LEU A 70 27.69 44.72 -3.92
C LEU A 70 28.70 45.01 -2.79
N PRO A 71 28.48 44.50 -1.57
CA PRO A 71 29.42 44.66 -0.47
C PRO A 71 30.84 44.23 -0.88
N GLY A 72 31.85 45.02 -0.53
CA GLY A 72 33.24 44.79 -0.98
C GLY A 72 33.82 43.41 -0.64
N TRP A 73 33.25 42.72 0.35
CA TRP A 73 33.64 41.35 0.73
C TRP A 73 33.09 40.26 -0.20
N TYR A 74 32.02 40.54 -0.97
CA TYR A 74 31.32 39.55 -1.78
C TYR A 74 32.22 38.93 -2.85
N SER A 75 33.01 39.77 -3.55
CA SER A 75 33.94 39.29 -4.58
C SER A 75 35.00 38.32 -4.03
N GLY A 76 35.50 38.59 -2.82
CA GLY A 76 36.43 37.71 -2.12
C GLY A 76 35.78 36.39 -1.71
N ALA A 77 34.62 36.46 -1.05
CA ALA A 77 33.88 35.28 -0.61
C ALA A 77 33.46 34.37 -1.79
N PHE A 78 33.10 34.96 -2.93
CA PHE A 78 32.77 34.25 -4.15
C PHE A 78 33.92 33.39 -4.68
N TRP A 79 35.11 33.97 -4.87
CA TRP A 79 36.26 33.22 -5.40
C TRP A 79 36.79 32.16 -4.43
N VAL A 80 36.73 32.42 -3.12
CA VAL A 80 37.06 31.41 -2.10
C VAL A 80 36.12 30.21 -2.20
N THR A 81 34.81 30.43 -2.38
CA THR A 81 33.82 29.36 -2.52
C THR A 81 34.04 28.52 -3.78
N VAL A 82 34.30 29.18 -4.92
CA VAL A 82 34.58 28.50 -6.20
C VAL A 82 35.86 27.65 -6.11
N LEU A 83 36.94 28.20 -5.55
CA LEU A 83 38.20 27.47 -5.37
C LEU A 83 38.05 26.31 -4.38
N GLY A 84 37.23 26.47 -3.33
CA GLY A 84 36.91 25.39 -2.39
C GLY A 84 36.21 24.21 -3.06
N LEU A 85 35.21 24.48 -3.92
CA LEU A 85 34.49 23.45 -4.69
C LEU A 85 35.40 22.71 -5.67
N LEU A 86 36.28 23.43 -6.37
CA LEU A 86 37.26 22.82 -7.27
C LEU A 86 38.33 22.02 -6.51
N GLY A 87 38.77 22.49 -5.34
CA GLY A 87 39.70 21.78 -4.46
C GLY A 87 39.12 20.47 -3.92
N THR A 88 37.85 20.48 -3.50
CA THR A 88 37.15 19.26 -3.07
C THR A 88 36.97 18.27 -4.22
N ALA A 89 36.64 18.74 -5.42
CA ALA A 89 36.64 17.90 -6.61
C ALA A 89 38.01 17.24 -6.84
N LEU A 90 39.11 18.00 -6.76
CA LEU A 90 40.47 17.48 -6.93
C LEU A 90 40.82 16.40 -5.89
N VAL A 91 40.46 16.60 -4.62
CA VAL A 91 40.68 15.61 -3.54
C VAL A 91 39.90 14.32 -3.80
N ILE A 92 38.66 14.42 -4.26
CA ILE A 92 37.85 13.25 -4.64
C ILE A 92 38.54 12.50 -5.79
N ALA A 93 38.97 13.20 -6.84
CA ALA A 93 39.63 12.60 -8.00
C ALA A 93 40.90 11.82 -7.62
N VAL A 94 41.75 12.39 -6.78
CA VAL A 94 43.00 11.76 -6.30
C VAL A 94 42.72 10.52 -5.44
N ARG A 95 41.67 10.55 -4.60
CA ARG A 95 41.29 9.38 -3.78
C ARG A 95 40.64 8.25 -4.57
N THR A 96 40.00 8.56 -5.71
CA THR A 96 39.27 7.57 -6.51
C THR A 96 40.09 6.94 -7.64
N MET A 97 41.33 7.36 -7.89
CA MET A 97 42.21 6.72 -8.87
C MET A 97 42.73 5.36 -8.35
N PRO A 98 42.41 4.23 -9.01
CA PRO A 98 42.93 2.93 -8.58
C PRO A 98 44.43 2.81 -8.84
N LYS A 99 45.18 2.31 -7.85
CA LYS A 99 46.61 1.98 -8.01
C LYS A 99 46.75 0.76 -8.92
N ALA A 100 47.65 0.85 -9.90
CA ALA A 100 48.00 -0.26 -10.78
C ALA A 100 48.61 -1.41 -9.96
N VAL A 101 47.95 -2.56 -9.92
CA VAL A 101 48.49 -3.81 -9.35
C VAL A 101 49.34 -4.46 -10.44
N ALA A 102 50.63 -4.66 -10.14
CA ALA A 102 51.54 -5.39 -11.00
C ALA A 102 51.14 -6.88 -11.09
N LEU A 103 51.06 -7.41 -12.30
CA LEU A 103 50.75 -8.81 -12.60
C LEU A 103 51.88 -9.72 -12.07
N ALA A 104 51.55 -10.69 -11.23
CA ALA A 104 52.46 -11.75 -10.80
C ALA A 104 52.68 -12.80 -11.92
N PRO A 105 53.82 -13.53 -11.94
CA PRO A 105 54.20 -14.43 -13.04
C PRO A 105 53.30 -15.67 -13.14
N ASP A 106 53.15 -16.19 -14.37
CA ASP A 106 52.40 -17.40 -14.74
C ASP A 106 52.85 -18.63 -13.92
N ASP A 107 52.04 -19.05 -12.92
CA ASP A 107 52.15 -20.40 -12.36
C ASP A 107 51.32 -21.36 -13.23
N MET A 108 52.03 -22.05 -14.13
CA MET A 108 51.48 -23.02 -15.08
C MET A 108 51.32 -24.44 -14.48
N THR A 109 51.65 -24.66 -13.19
CA THR A 109 51.64 -26.01 -12.62
C THR A 109 50.23 -26.48 -12.26
N GLU A 110 49.78 -27.56 -12.90
CA GLU A 110 48.45 -28.14 -12.65
C GLU A 110 48.43 -28.86 -11.30
N ARG A 111 47.58 -28.37 -10.39
CA ARG A 111 47.39 -28.92 -9.03
C ARG A 111 46.63 -30.26 -9.05
N LYS A 112 46.89 -31.11 -8.06
CA LYS A 112 46.39 -32.49 -8.00
C LYS A 112 44.96 -32.59 -7.44
N ALA A 113 44.66 -31.86 -6.37
CA ALA A 113 43.37 -31.90 -5.64
C ALA A 113 42.48 -30.66 -5.86
N ILE A 114 43.03 -29.54 -6.35
CA ILE A 114 42.25 -28.32 -6.67
C ILE A 114 42.02 -28.24 -8.18
N LYS A 115 40.81 -28.63 -8.60
CA LYS A 115 40.36 -28.58 -10.00
C LYS A 115 39.51 -27.35 -10.32
N GLY A 116 38.95 -26.71 -9.30
CA GLY A 116 38.07 -25.55 -9.46
C GLY A 116 36.75 -25.94 -10.14
N LEU A 117 36.51 -25.40 -11.34
CA LEU A 117 35.30 -25.69 -12.11
C LEU A 117 35.40 -26.93 -13.01
N ARG A 118 36.61 -27.48 -13.18
CA ARG A 118 36.85 -28.69 -13.99
C ARG A 118 36.51 -29.95 -13.20
N PRO A 119 36.07 -31.03 -13.87
CA PRO A 119 35.90 -32.31 -13.22
C PRO A 119 37.26 -32.96 -12.92
N PHE A 120 37.32 -33.80 -11.88
CA PHE A 120 38.38 -34.80 -11.72
C PHE A 120 38.34 -35.81 -12.88
N SER A 121 39.50 -36.10 -13.47
CA SER A 121 39.67 -37.04 -14.59
C SER A 121 40.17 -38.41 -14.10
N LEU A 122 40.42 -39.32 -15.04
CA LEU A 122 40.99 -40.65 -14.75
C LEU A 122 42.32 -40.58 -13.97
N ASP A 123 43.16 -39.58 -14.27
CA ASP A 123 44.48 -39.39 -13.63
C ASP A 123 44.36 -39.00 -12.15
N ASP A 124 43.18 -38.53 -11.74
CA ASP A 124 42.91 -38.07 -10.37
C ASP A 124 42.28 -39.14 -9.48
N ALA A 125 42.17 -40.38 -9.95
CA ALA A 125 41.42 -41.46 -9.28
C ALA A 125 41.87 -41.70 -7.82
N GLU A 126 43.18 -41.62 -7.56
CA GLU A 126 43.76 -41.83 -6.22
C GLU A 126 43.29 -40.76 -5.21
N VAL A 127 43.24 -39.50 -5.64
CA VAL A 127 42.76 -38.38 -4.81
C VAL A 127 41.24 -38.48 -4.67
N TYR A 128 40.52 -38.76 -5.77
CA TYR A 128 39.06 -38.85 -5.79
C TYR A 128 38.51 -39.92 -4.82
N ALA A 129 39.20 -41.06 -4.68
CA ALA A 129 38.84 -42.14 -3.76
C ALA A 129 38.80 -41.72 -2.28
N GLN A 130 39.37 -40.56 -1.93
CA GLN A 130 39.41 -40.00 -0.58
C GLN A 130 38.33 -38.93 -0.33
N LEU A 131 37.62 -38.47 -1.38
CA LEU A 131 36.65 -37.37 -1.33
C LEU A 131 35.23 -37.78 -0.91
N GLN A 132 35.12 -38.71 0.06
CA GLN A 132 33.86 -39.12 0.70
C GLN A 132 32.76 -39.69 -0.24
N ARG A 133 33.14 -40.32 -1.36
CA ARG A 133 32.19 -40.97 -2.31
C ARG A 133 32.22 -42.51 -2.32
N ARG A 134 32.89 -43.13 -1.35
CA ARG A 134 33.20 -44.58 -1.35
C ARG A 134 31.96 -45.47 -1.41
N ARG A 135 30.91 -45.13 -0.64
CA ARG A 135 29.68 -45.94 -0.60
C ARG A 135 28.96 -45.91 -1.94
N GLN A 136 28.73 -44.71 -2.49
CA GLN A 136 28.05 -44.54 -3.78
C GLN A 136 28.84 -45.20 -4.91
N LEU A 137 30.18 -45.12 -4.88
CA LEU A 137 31.04 -45.80 -5.86
C LEU A 137 30.89 -47.31 -5.81
N ARG A 138 30.95 -47.90 -4.62
CA ARG A 138 30.78 -49.35 -4.45
C ARG A 138 29.40 -49.79 -4.94
N ASP A 139 28.34 -49.13 -4.46
CA ASP A 139 26.95 -49.49 -4.81
C ASP A 139 26.71 -49.36 -6.34
N CYS A 140 27.31 -48.35 -7.00
CA CYS A 140 27.28 -48.17 -8.46
C CYS A 140 28.01 -49.29 -9.21
N VAL A 141 29.25 -49.61 -8.82
CA VAL A 141 30.04 -50.65 -9.48
C VAL A 141 29.42 -52.03 -9.28
N GLU A 142 28.88 -52.34 -8.10
CA GLU A 142 28.13 -53.57 -7.83
C GLU A 142 26.90 -53.70 -8.77
N ALA A 143 26.14 -52.62 -8.95
CA ALA A 143 25.01 -52.62 -9.89
C ALA A 143 25.48 -52.83 -11.34
N LEU A 144 26.50 -52.10 -11.79
CA LEU A 144 27.02 -52.18 -13.17
C LEU A 144 27.67 -53.52 -13.50
N THR A 145 28.16 -54.24 -12.49
CA THR A 145 28.80 -55.56 -12.67
C THR A 145 27.81 -56.71 -12.62
N SER A 146 26.60 -56.49 -12.09
CA SER A 146 25.56 -57.53 -11.98
C SER A 146 25.09 -58.07 -13.34
N ASP A 147 24.77 -59.36 -13.39
CA ASP A 147 24.41 -60.06 -14.64
C ASP A 147 23.08 -59.59 -15.25
N GLY A 148 22.19 -59.00 -14.44
CA GLY A 148 20.89 -58.48 -14.89
C GLY A 148 20.90 -57.03 -15.37
N PHE A 149 21.98 -56.28 -15.14
CA PHE A 149 22.01 -54.86 -15.48
C PHE A 149 22.16 -54.65 -16.98
N ARG A 150 21.16 -54.01 -17.61
CA ARG A 150 21.19 -53.63 -19.03
C ARG A 150 21.20 -52.10 -19.21
N PHE A 151 20.34 -51.40 -18.48
CA PHE A 151 20.18 -49.96 -18.56
C PHE A 151 19.96 -49.37 -17.17
N GLY A 152 20.62 -48.27 -16.85
CA GLY A 152 20.41 -47.55 -15.60
C GLY A 152 20.60 -46.04 -15.75
N ILE A 153 20.24 -45.31 -14.70
CA ILE A 153 20.27 -43.84 -14.66
C ILE A 153 21.10 -43.38 -13.47
N LEU A 154 22.10 -42.55 -13.73
CA LEU A 154 22.80 -41.75 -12.73
C LEU A 154 22.19 -40.35 -12.70
N MET A 155 21.57 -39.96 -11.59
CA MET A 155 20.95 -38.65 -11.47
C MET A 155 21.54 -37.83 -10.31
N GLY A 156 21.51 -36.51 -10.49
CA GLY A 156 21.89 -35.57 -9.45
C GLY A 156 21.81 -34.13 -9.93
N GLU A 157 21.73 -33.19 -8.99
CA GLU A 157 21.68 -31.76 -9.28
C GLU A 157 22.92 -31.25 -10.02
N SER A 158 22.82 -30.05 -10.62
CA SER A 158 23.96 -29.42 -11.29
C SER A 158 25.06 -29.08 -10.27
N GLY A 159 26.28 -29.57 -10.54
CA GLY A 159 27.45 -29.39 -9.67
C GLY A 159 27.63 -30.42 -8.55
N CYS A 160 26.78 -31.46 -8.44
CA CYS A 160 26.97 -32.52 -7.44
C CYS A 160 28.14 -33.49 -7.75
N GLY A 161 28.86 -33.29 -8.87
CA GLY A 161 30.06 -34.05 -9.22
C GLY A 161 29.84 -35.30 -10.08
N LYS A 162 28.75 -35.39 -10.87
CA LYS A 162 28.44 -36.54 -11.75
C LYS A 162 29.58 -36.92 -12.69
N THR A 163 30.11 -35.96 -13.45
CA THR A 163 31.22 -36.19 -14.39
C THR A 163 32.47 -36.70 -13.67
N SER A 164 32.82 -36.10 -12.52
CA SER A 164 33.95 -36.59 -11.70
C SER A 164 33.70 -37.99 -11.13
N PHE A 165 32.46 -38.29 -10.75
CA PHE A 165 32.07 -39.61 -10.27
C PHE A 165 32.23 -40.66 -11.37
N LEU A 166 31.84 -40.36 -12.61
CA LEU A 166 32.04 -41.25 -13.74
C LEU A 166 33.52 -41.41 -14.12
N GLN A 167 34.24 -40.30 -14.32
CA GLN A 167 35.62 -40.33 -14.85
C GLN A 167 36.68 -40.77 -13.83
N ALA A 168 36.68 -40.19 -12.63
CA ALA A 168 37.70 -40.45 -11.61
C ALA A 168 37.29 -41.57 -10.64
N GLY A 169 35.98 -41.87 -10.57
CA GLY A 169 35.42 -42.83 -9.63
C GLY A 169 35.11 -44.18 -10.26
N VAL A 170 34.15 -44.21 -11.20
CA VAL A 170 33.61 -45.45 -11.77
C VAL A 170 34.52 -46.02 -12.85
N LEU A 171 34.93 -45.23 -13.85
CA LEU A 171 35.73 -45.68 -14.98
C LEU A 171 37.04 -46.42 -14.58
N PRO A 172 37.85 -45.96 -13.59
CA PRO A 172 39.07 -46.66 -13.19
C PRO A 172 38.83 -47.99 -12.44
N LEU A 173 37.57 -48.31 -12.12
CA LEU A 173 37.14 -49.59 -11.54
C LEU A 173 36.56 -50.54 -12.58
N LEU A 174 36.13 -50.04 -13.74
CA LEU A 174 35.57 -50.84 -14.84
C LEU A 174 36.66 -51.34 -15.80
N THR A 175 37.63 -52.05 -15.23
CA THR A 175 38.71 -52.70 -15.98
C THR A 175 38.58 -54.21 -15.88
N PRO A 176 39.04 -54.98 -16.89
CA PRO A 176 38.98 -56.45 -16.86
C PRO A 176 39.52 -57.07 -15.57
N GLU A 177 40.61 -56.52 -15.03
CA GLU A 177 41.26 -56.97 -13.80
C GLU A 177 40.42 -56.77 -12.52
N LYS A 178 39.52 -55.79 -12.49
CA LYS A 178 38.80 -55.37 -11.28
C LYS A 178 37.32 -55.74 -11.29
N ALA A 179 36.70 -55.71 -12.47
CA ALA A 179 35.25 -55.81 -12.63
C ALA A 179 34.81 -56.79 -13.72
N SER A 180 35.75 -57.49 -14.38
CA SER A 180 35.48 -58.40 -15.51
C SER A 180 34.66 -57.76 -16.64
N CYS A 181 34.76 -56.44 -16.79
CA CYS A 181 34.09 -55.64 -17.80
C CYS A 181 35.00 -54.47 -18.21
N LEU A 182 34.67 -53.82 -19.32
CA LEU A 182 35.43 -52.69 -19.84
C LEU A 182 34.53 -51.45 -19.94
N GLY A 183 34.87 -50.41 -19.17
CA GLY A 183 34.17 -49.14 -19.19
C GLY A 183 34.58 -48.27 -20.38
N VAL A 184 33.59 -47.66 -21.05
CA VAL A 184 33.81 -46.68 -22.11
C VAL A 184 33.07 -45.39 -21.74
N TYR A 185 33.81 -44.31 -21.61
CA TYR A 185 33.27 -43.00 -21.25
C TYR A 185 32.82 -42.24 -22.49
N ILE A 186 31.56 -41.82 -22.55
CA ILE A 186 30.97 -41.17 -23.71
C ILE A 186 30.33 -39.87 -23.25
N ARG A 187 30.90 -38.75 -23.69
CA ARG A 187 30.39 -37.42 -23.37
C ARG A 187 29.54 -36.88 -24.52
N PHE A 188 28.27 -36.63 -24.26
CA PHE A 188 27.35 -36.08 -25.26
C PHE A 188 27.60 -34.58 -25.49
N ASN A 189 27.52 -34.16 -26.75
CA ASN A 189 27.77 -32.79 -27.21
C ASN A 189 26.81 -32.43 -28.36
N ASP A 190 27.17 -31.44 -29.17
CA ASP A 190 26.42 -30.92 -30.32
C ASP A 190 26.43 -31.83 -31.56
N GLN A 191 27.21 -32.92 -31.56
CA GLN A 191 27.26 -33.88 -32.65
C GLN A 191 26.10 -34.89 -32.58
N LYS A 192 25.83 -35.57 -33.70
CA LYS A 192 24.83 -36.64 -33.74
C LYS A 192 25.19 -37.75 -32.73
N PRO A 193 24.24 -38.21 -31.89
CA PRO A 193 24.49 -39.22 -30.85
C PRO A 193 25.25 -40.47 -31.31
N THR A 194 24.87 -41.04 -32.46
CA THR A 194 25.52 -42.24 -33.01
C THR A 194 26.98 -41.98 -33.37
N LYS A 195 27.30 -40.81 -33.95
CA LYS A 195 28.67 -40.41 -34.26
C LYS A 195 29.49 -40.21 -32.98
N THR A 196 28.91 -39.59 -31.95
CA THR A 196 29.56 -39.39 -30.65
C THR A 196 29.93 -40.72 -29.99
N ILE A 197 29.01 -41.68 -29.98
CA ILE A 197 29.24 -43.03 -29.44
C ILE A 197 30.32 -43.76 -30.25
N ALA A 198 30.24 -43.75 -31.59
CA ALA A 198 31.21 -44.41 -32.46
C ALA A 198 32.63 -43.84 -32.30
N LYS A 199 32.77 -42.50 -32.22
CA LYS A 199 34.06 -41.84 -32.02
C LYS A 199 34.69 -42.21 -30.68
N ALA A 200 33.93 -42.17 -29.60
CA ALA A 200 34.43 -42.55 -28.27
C ALA A 200 34.84 -44.04 -28.20
N LEU A 201 34.06 -44.93 -28.84
CA LEU A 201 34.42 -46.35 -28.96
C LEU A 201 35.69 -46.55 -29.80
N ALA A 202 35.82 -45.87 -30.94
CA ALA A 202 37.01 -45.92 -31.78
C ALA A 202 38.27 -45.51 -31.01
N GLU A 203 38.21 -44.38 -30.30
CA GLU A 203 39.34 -43.83 -29.56
C GLU A 203 39.74 -44.69 -28.36
N GLN A 204 38.79 -45.07 -27.51
CA GLN A 204 39.09 -45.79 -26.25
C GLN A 204 39.35 -47.28 -26.45
N LEU A 205 38.73 -47.91 -27.45
CA LEU A 205 38.97 -49.31 -27.81
C LEU A 205 40.07 -49.49 -28.87
N LYS A 206 40.66 -48.38 -29.36
CA LYS A 206 41.68 -48.36 -30.43
C LYS A 206 41.21 -49.05 -31.72
N LEU A 207 39.96 -48.81 -32.10
CA LEU A 207 39.34 -49.33 -33.32
C LEU A 207 39.36 -48.27 -34.44
N PRO A 208 39.53 -48.66 -35.72
CA PRO A 208 39.39 -47.72 -36.84
C PRO A 208 37.96 -47.17 -36.92
N LEU A 209 37.81 -45.85 -36.99
CA LEU A 209 36.49 -45.20 -37.05
C LEU A 209 35.71 -45.62 -38.30
N GLU A 210 36.41 -45.87 -39.42
CA GLU A 210 35.81 -46.30 -40.69
C GLU A 210 35.16 -47.67 -40.60
N LYS A 211 35.62 -48.53 -39.67
CA LYS A 211 34.97 -49.83 -39.43
C LYS A 211 33.63 -49.66 -38.72
N LEU A 212 33.57 -48.73 -37.76
CA LEU A 212 32.36 -48.43 -36.98
C LEU A 212 31.33 -47.60 -37.75
N LEU A 213 31.80 -46.73 -38.65
CA LEU A 213 30.95 -45.91 -39.52
C LEU A 213 31.37 -46.10 -41.00
N PRO A 214 30.89 -47.16 -41.68
CA PRO A 214 31.17 -47.37 -43.10
C PRO A 214 30.56 -46.26 -43.96
N MET A 215 31.35 -45.70 -44.89
CA MET A 215 30.91 -44.60 -45.78
C MET A 215 29.76 -44.98 -46.73
N ASP A 216 29.56 -46.27 -46.99
CA ASP A 216 28.60 -46.78 -47.99
C ASP A 216 27.20 -47.10 -47.42
N GLU A 217 26.98 -46.98 -46.11
CA GLU A 217 25.64 -47.13 -45.50
C GLU A 217 25.03 -45.76 -45.14
N PRO A 218 23.92 -45.32 -45.79
CA PRO A 218 23.31 -44.01 -45.57
C PRO A 218 22.62 -43.83 -44.20
N GLN A 219 22.57 -44.88 -43.37
CA GLN A 219 21.90 -44.88 -42.08
C GLN A 219 22.92 -45.16 -40.98
N GLU A 220 23.32 -44.11 -40.26
CA GLU A 220 24.11 -44.20 -39.01
C GLU A 220 23.34 -45.03 -37.96
N ARG A 221 23.44 -46.37 -38.02
CA ARG A 221 22.73 -47.32 -37.14
C ARG A 221 23.56 -47.65 -35.89
N LEU A 222 23.14 -47.13 -34.74
CA LEU A 222 23.67 -47.40 -33.41
C LEU A 222 23.85 -48.91 -33.14
N LEU A 223 22.88 -49.75 -33.52
CA LEU A 223 22.96 -51.19 -33.28
C LEU A 223 24.19 -51.81 -33.98
N GLY A 224 24.51 -51.39 -35.21
CA GLY A 224 25.69 -51.87 -35.93
C GLY A 224 27.00 -51.46 -35.26
N VAL A 225 27.08 -50.19 -34.82
CA VAL A 225 28.23 -49.67 -34.06
C VAL A 225 28.45 -50.49 -32.78
N LEU A 226 27.38 -50.75 -32.03
CA LEU A 226 27.41 -51.52 -30.79
C LEU A 226 27.78 -52.99 -31.02
N GLN A 227 27.23 -53.63 -32.04
CA GLN A 227 27.55 -55.02 -32.41
C GLN A 227 29.03 -55.19 -32.76
N GLN A 228 29.57 -54.31 -33.60
CA GLN A 228 30.98 -54.35 -33.99
C GLN A 228 31.91 -54.07 -32.81
N ALA A 229 31.57 -53.09 -31.97
CA ALA A 229 32.34 -52.82 -30.75
C ALA A 229 32.36 -54.05 -29.84
N ALA A 230 31.20 -54.64 -29.53
CA ALA A 230 31.11 -55.83 -28.68
C ALA A 230 31.84 -57.04 -29.28
N ALA A 231 31.76 -57.27 -30.58
CA ALA A 231 32.41 -58.41 -31.25
C ALA A 231 33.95 -58.36 -31.19
N THR A 232 34.53 -57.19 -30.97
CA THR A 232 36.00 -57.01 -30.87
C THR A 232 36.54 -57.14 -29.45
N GLN A 233 35.69 -57.34 -28.44
CA GLN A 233 36.07 -57.31 -27.03
C GLN A 233 35.76 -58.66 -26.37
N GLU A 234 36.67 -59.10 -25.49
CA GLU A 234 36.51 -60.34 -24.71
C GLU A 234 35.61 -60.15 -23.48
N TYR A 235 35.46 -58.91 -23.01
CA TYR A 235 34.72 -58.56 -21.80
C TYR A 235 33.49 -57.71 -22.12
N PRO A 236 32.40 -57.79 -21.33
CA PRO A 236 31.24 -56.92 -21.49
C PRO A 236 31.60 -55.43 -21.44
N LEU A 237 31.01 -54.65 -22.33
CA LEU A 237 31.20 -53.20 -22.40
C LEU A 237 30.22 -52.47 -21.48
N VAL A 238 30.71 -51.51 -20.70
CA VAL A 238 29.88 -50.61 -19.89
C VAL A 238 30.01 -49.20 -20.44
N LEU A 239 28.97 -48.73 -21.13
CA LEU A 239 28.92 -47.41 -21.74
C LEU A 239 28.40 -46.39 -20.72
N LEU A 240 29.26 -45.46 -20.34
CA LEU A 240 28.95 -44.38 -19.41
C LEU A 240 28.57 -43.14 -20.23
N PHE A 241 27.28 -42.90 -20.44
CA PHE A 241 26.79 -41.72 -21.14
C PHE A 241 26.75 -40.55 -20.17
N ASP A 242 27.68 -39.60 -20.30
CA ASP A 242 27.69 -38.37 -19.53
C ASP A 242 27.11 -37.18 -20.29
N GLN A 243 26.54 -36.24 -19.52
CA GLN A 243 25.82 -35.06 -20.02
C GLN A 243 24.73 -35.41 -21.04
N PHE A 244 23.97 -36.48 -20.80
CA PHE A 244 22.96 -36.93 -21.75
C PHE A 244 21.87 -35.87 -22.00
N GLU A 245 21.69 -34.91 -21.10
CA GLU A 245 20.86 -33.73 -21.35
C GLU A 245 21.17 -32.98 -22.65
N GLN A 246 22.43 -33.01 -23.13
CA GLN A 246 22.83 -32.36 -24.39
C GLN A 246 22.09 -32.93 -25.60
N PHE A 247 21.69 -34.20 -25.55
CA PHE A 247 20.83 -34.80 -26.59
C PHE A 247 19.52 -34.02 -26.76
N PHE A 248 18.87 -33.66 -25.65
CA PHE A 248 17.59 -32.94 -25.68
C PHE A 248 17.73 -31.46 -26.02
N VAL A 249 18.87 -30.86 -25.68
CA VAL A 249 19.21 -29.46 -25.99
C VAL A 249 19.45 -29.28 -27.49
N HIS A 250 20.20 -30.18 -28.11
CA HIS A 250 20.55 -30.09 -29.52
C HIS A 250 19.48 -30.68 -30.45
N GLN A 251 18.77 -31.73 -30.02
CA GLN A 251 17.61 -32.29 -30.72
C GLN A 251 16.33 -31.74 -30.09
N LYS A 252 15.96 -30.49 -30.39
CA LYS A 252 14.82 -29.82 -29.71
C LYS A 252 13.47 -30.43 -30.07
N ARG A 253 13.27 -30.92 -31.30
CA ARG A 253 11.98 -31.49 -31.76
C ARG A 253 11.93 -32.98 -31.49
N LYS A 254 10.75 -33.51 -31.18
CA LYS A 254 10.53 -34.96 -31.01
C LYS A 254 10.92 -35.75 -32.26
N GLU A 255 10.60 -35.23 -33.44
CA GLU A 255 10.96 -35.81 -34.75
C GLU A 255 12.48 -35.99 -34.91
N ASP A 256 13.29 -35.04 -34.41
CA ASP A 256 14.75 -35.12 -34.52
C ASP A 256 15.36 -36.13 -33.52
N ARG A 257 14.66 -36.41 -32.41
CA ARG A 257 15.07 -37.37 -31.37
C ARG A 257 14.72 -38.81 -31.75
N GLN A 258 13.60 -38.97 -32.43
CA GLN A 258 12.97 -40.26 -32.70
C GLN A 258 13.90 -41.29 -33.37
N PRO A 259 14.72 -40.94 -34.39
CA PRO A 259 15.62 -41.91 -35.02
C PRO A 259 16.63 -42.54 -34.05
N PHE A 260 17.16 -41.76 -33.08
CA PHE A 260 18.10 -42.29 -32.10
C PHE A 260 17.39 -43.12 -31.02
N ILE A 261 16.24 -42.64 -30.54
CA ILE A 261 15.42 -43.34 -29.53
C ILE A 261 14.95 -44.71 -30.05
N GLU A 262 14.48 -44.79 -31.30
CA GLU A 262 14.05 -46.06 -31.91
C GLU A 262 15.19 -47.07 -32.01
N GLN A 263 16.41 -46.61 -32.34
CA GLN A 263 17.58 -47.48 -32.41
C GLN A 263 18.01 -47.98 -31.02
N LEU A 264 17.97 -47.12 -30.01
CA LEU A 264 18.24 -47.53 -28.63
C LEU A 264 17.16 -48.48 -28.10
N ALA A 265 15.89 -48.25 -28.44
CA ALA A 265 14.78 -49.15 -28.14
C ALA A 265 14.96 -50.52 -28.80
N THR A 266 15.41 -50.55 -30.06
CA THR A 266 15.74 -51.79 -30.78
C THR A 266 16.83 -52.57 -30.05
N TRP A 267 17.92 -51.89 -29.66
CA TRP A 267 18.99 -52.53 -28.87
C TRP A 267 18.49 -53.03 -27.51
N TYR A 268 17.65 -52.27 -26.81
CA TYR A 268 17.16 -52.63 -25.47
C TYR A 268 16.14 -53.77 -25.49
N ARG A 269 15.36 -53.91 -26.57
CA ARG A 269 14.34 -54.96 -26.72
C ARG A 269 14.85 -56.20 -27.45
N ASP A 270 16.09 -56.19 -27.94
CA ASP A 270 16.68 -57.32 -28.64
C ASP A 270 16.64 -58.58 -27.73
N PRO A 271 16.03 -59.69 -28.19
CA PRO A 271 15.98 -60.94 -27.45
C PRO A 271 17.36 -61.62 -27.32
N VAL A 272 18.33 -61.26 -28.16
CA VAL A 272 19.74 -61.69 -28.03
C VAL A 272 20.53 -60.51 -27.47
N PRO A 273 20.70 -60.42 -26.14
CA PRO A 273 21.36 -59.27 -25.54
C PRO A 273 22.83 -59.25 -25.93
N LEU A 274 23.28 -58.14 -26.54
CA LEU A 274 24.70 -57.85 -26.65
C LEU A 274 25.29 -57.71 -25.24
N PRO A 275 26.57 -58.07 -25.04
CA PRO A 275 27.26 -57.90 -23.74
C PRO A 275 27.62 -56.42 -23.53
N ILE A 276 26.59 -55.56 -23.50
CA ILE A 276 26.68 -54.11 -23.40
C ILE A 276 25.72 -53.66 -22.32
N ARG A 277 26.21 -52.81 -21.42
CA ARG A 277 25.48 -52.18 -20.33
C ARG A 277 25.55 -50.68 -20.50
N ILE A 278 24.45 -49.96 -20.31
CA ILE A 278 24.42 -48.50 -20.48
C ILE A 278 24.01 -47.82 -19.18
N LEU A 279 24.82 -46.88 -18.71
CA LEU A 279 24.49 -45.98 -17.62
C LEU A 279 24.34 -44.55 -18.17
N VAL A 280 23.16 -43.97 -18.01
CA VAL A 280 22.86 -42.61 -18.46
C VAL A 280 22.95 -41.62 -17.30
N SER A 281 23.89 -40.68 -17.38
CA SER A 281 24.02 -39.56 -16.45
C SER A 281 23.22 -38.35 -16.95
N ILE A 282 22.28 -37.89 -16.12
CA ILE A 282 21.43 -36.74 -16.41
C ILE A 282 21.23 -35.87 -15.15
N ARG A 283 20.90 -34.60 -15.35
CA ARG A 283 20.48 -33.71 -14.26
C ARG A 283 19.09 -34.08 -13.73
N SER A 284 18.90 -33.98 -12.41
CA SER A 284 17.62 -34.29 -11.75
C SER A 284 16.44 -33.45 -12.25
N ASP A 285 16.66 -32.19 -12.60
CA ASP A 285 15.63 -31.28 -13.13
C ASP A 285 15.24 -31.58 -14.59
N LEU A 286 16.06 -32.35 -15.31
CA LEU A 286 15.81 -32.76 -16.70
C LEU A 286 15.38 -34.23 -16.80
N LEU A 287 15.12 -34.90 -15.67
CA LEU A 287 14.72 -36.30 -15.64
C LEU A 287 13.43 -36.56 -16.42
N TYR A 288 12.49 -35.60 -16.42
CA TYR A 288 11.25 -35.69 -17.19
C TYR A 288 11.48 -35.81 -18.71
N GLN A 289 12.64 -35.35 -19.21
CA GLN A 289 12.97 -35.45 -20.64
C GLN A 289 13.25 -36.90 -21.07
N LEU A 290 13.53 -37.79 -20.11
CA LEU A 290 13.67 -39.23 -20.36
C LEU A 290 12.32 -39.93 -20.57
N ASP A 291 11.17 -39.27 -20.44
CA ASP A 291 9.85 -39.89 -20.65
C ASP A 291 9.70 -40.47 -22.07
N ASP A 292 10.13 -39.72 -23.09
CA ASP A 292 10.14 -40.20 -24.49
C ASP A 292 11.00 -41.48 -24.62
N LEU A 293 12.11 -41.56 -23.87
CA LEU A 293 13.00 -42.72 -23.85
C LEU A 293 12.38 -43.89 -23.08
N HIS A 294 11.77 -43.61 -21.93
CA HIS A 294 11.09 -44.61 -21.09
C HIS A 294 9.95 -45.29 -21.85
N GLN A 295 9.10 -44.52 -22.53
CA GLN A 295 8.01 -45.05 -23.35
C GLN A 295 8.53 -45.92 -24.50
N ALA A 296 9.61 -45.48 -25.15
CA ALA A 296 10.18 -46.20 -26.28
C ALA A 296 10.96 -47.47 -25.89
N LEU A 297 11.67 -47.49 -24.76
CA LEU A 297 12.40 -48.68 -24.30
C LEU A 297 11.47 -49.63 -23.54
N GLY A 298 10.50 -49.11 -22.78
CA GLY A 298 9.64 -49.88 -21.89
C GLY A 298 10.38 -50.47 -20.70
N TYR A 299 11.47 -49.83 -20.25
CA TYR A 299 12.23 -50.30 -19.10
C TYR A 299 11.46 -50.08 -17.79
N SER A 300 11.70 -50.92 -16.79
CA SER A 300 11.28 -50.69 -15.41
C SER A 300 12.53 -50.75 -14.55
N LEU A 301 12.93 -49.61 -13.97
CA LEU A 301 14.17 -49.52 -13.21
C LEU A 301 13.93 -49.85 -11.74
N GLY A 302 14.70 -50.80 -11.22
CA GLY A 302 14.77 -51.09 -9.80
C GLY A 302 15.61 -50.08 -9.01
N PRO A 303 15.58 -50.14 -7.66
CA PRO A 303 16.34 -49.24 -6.81
C PRO A 303 17.87 -49.25 -7.04
N GLN A 304 18.42 -50.35 -7.56
CA GLN A 304 19.85 -50.48 -7.86
C GLN A 304 20.24 -49.93 -9.24
N GLU A 305 19.27 -49.70 -10.13
CA GLU A 305 19.51 -49.18 -11.49
C GLU A 305 19.34 -47.65 -11.56
N VAL A 306 18.81 -47.04 -10.50
CA VAL A 306 18.71 -45.58 -10.34
C VAL A 306 19.66 -45.10 -9.25
N ILE A 307 20.81 -44.57 -9.66
CA ILE A 307 21.89 -44.16 -8.76
C ILE A 307 21.78 -42.64 -8.55
N GLN A 308 21.62 -42.21 -7.30
CA GLN A 308 21.50 -40.79 -6.98
C GLN A 308 22.80 -40.23 -6.35
N ILE A 309 23.37 -39.20 -6.97
CA ILE A 309 24.51 -38.46 -6.44
C ILE A 309 24.02 -37.16 -5.79
N LYS A 310 24.12 -37.11 -4.46
CA LYS A 310 23.74 -35.95 -3.64
C LYS A 310 24.91 -34.99 -3.44
N LYS A 311 24.62 -33.74 -3.07
CA LYS A 311 25.60 -32.79 -2.51
C LYS A 311 26.17 -33.31 -1.18
N PHE A 312 27.25 -32.70 -0.69
CA PHE A 312 27.88 -33.10 0.57
C PHE A 312 27.13 -32.51 1.78
N THR A 313 27.08 -33.27 2.86
CA THR A 313 26.79 -32.71 4.19
C THR A 313 27.96 -31.83 4.67
N PRO A 314 27.74 -30.90 5.61
CA PRO A 314 28.83 -30.07 6.16
C PRO A 314 30.01 -30.89 6.71
N GLY A 315 29.71 -32.00 7.40
CA GLY A 315 30.73 -32.92 7.90
C GLY A 315 31.52 -33.63 6.78
N GLU A 316 30.87 -34.01 5.67
CA GLU A 316 31.55 -34.57 4.50
C GLU A 316 32.41 -33.53 3.79
N ALA A 317 31.88 -32.31 3.58
CA ALA A 317 32.62 -31.21 2.95
C ALA A 317 33.87 -30.82 3.75
N THR A 318 33.78 -30.81 5.09
CA THR A 318 34.92 -30.57 5.98
C THR A 318 36.02 -31.61 5.77
N LYS A 319 35.65 -32.90 5.65
CA LYS A 319 36.62 -33.97 5.37
C LYS A 319 37.24 -33.83 3.98
N VAL A 320 36.43 -33.49 2.97
CA VAL A 320 36.88 -33.23 1.60
C VAL A 320 37.90 -32.08 1.57
N LEU A 321 37.61 -30.96 2.23
CA LEU A 321 38.53 -29.84 2.37
C LEU A 321 39.82 -30.22 3.10
N GLY A 322 39.73 -31.08 4.11
CA GLY A 322 40.92 -31.63 4.79
C GLY A 322 41.82 -32.44 3.86
N VAL A 323 41.24 -33.30 3.01
CA VAL A 323 42.01 -34.06 2.01
C VAL A 323 42.65 -33.13 0.99
N ILE A 324 41.93 -32.12 0.51
CA ILE A 324 42.47 -31.12 -0.43
C ILE A 324 43.62 -30.35 0.23
N ALA A 325 43.44 -29.86 1.45
CA ALA A 325 44.46 -29.13 2.17
C ALA A 325 45.72 -29.97 2.43
N GLN A 326 45.56 -31.24 2.81
CA GLN A 326 46.68 -32.16 2.98
C GLN A 326 47.42 -32.44 1.67
N THR A 327 46.70 -32.60 0.56
CA THR A 327 47.28 -32.92 -0.75
C THR A 327 48.04 -31.73 -1.33
N GLU A 328 47.59 -30.50 -1.07
CA GLU A 328 48.15 -29.26 -1.61
C GLU A 328 49.05 -28.51 -0.62
N GLY A 329 49.24 -29.04 0.60
CA GLY A 329 50.07 -28.40 1.63
C GLY A 329 49.50 -27.10 2.19
N LEU A 330 48.18 -26.97 2.28
CA LEU A 330 47.49 -25.80 2.85
C LEU A 330 47.24 -25.98 4.36
N ASP A 331 47.38 -24.90 5.13
CA ASP A 331 47.03 -24.91 6.54
C ASP A 331 45.52 -25.14 6.74
N PHE A 332 45.18 -26.07 7.64
CA PHE A 332 43.82 -26.55 7.84
C PHE A 332 43.39 -26.48 9.31
N ASN A 333 42.46 -25.58 9.63
CA ASN A 333 41.80 -25.55 10.94
C ASN A 333 40.44 -26.27 10.86
N LYS A 334 40.39 -27.48 11.41
CA LYS A 334 39.18 -28.32 11.36
C LYS A 334 37.93 -27.66 11.96
N ASN A 335 38.06 -26.99 13.10
CA ASN A 335 36.92 -26.39 13.80
C ASN A 335 36.33 -25.24 12.96
N PHE A 336 37.19 -24.35 12.48
CA PHE A 336 36.78 -23.26 11.61
C PHE A 336 36.17 -23.75 10.30
N VAL A 337 36.76 -24.78 9.66
CA VAL A 337 36.20 -25.33 8.41
C VAL A 337 34.84 -25.99 8.63
N THR A 338 34.63 -26.59 9.80
CA THR A 338 33.32 -27.19 10.15
C THR A 338 32.27 -26.09 10.29
N GLU A 339 32.57 -25.02 11.03
CA GLU A 339 31.72 -23.83 11.17
C GLU A 339 31.45 -23.19 9.80
N LEU A 340 32.48 -22.99 8.98
CA LEU A 340 32.37 -22.48 7.61
C LEU A 340 31.48 -23.36 6.72
N ALA A 341 31.59 -24.69 6.86
CA ALA A 341 30.76 -25.61 6.10
C ALA A 341 29.29 -25.52 6.53
N GLU A 342 29.03 -25.46 7.84
CA GLU A 342 27.68 -25.45 8.42
C GLU A 342 26.95 -24.11 8.26
N GLU A 343 27.63 -23.01 8.51
CA GLU A 343 27.00 -21.69 8.61
C GLU A 343 27.00 -20.93 7.27
N GLU A 344 27.97 -21.20 6.39
CA GLU A 344 28.24 -20.35 5.24
C GLU A 344 28.12 -21.10 3.90
N LEU A 345 28.73 -22.28 3.75
CA LEU A 345 28.68 -23.05 2.50
C LEU A 345 27.38 -23.85 2.32
N ALA A 346 26.71 -24.20 3.42
CA ALA A 346 25.47 -24.94 3.38
C ALA A 346 24.37 -24.08 2.73
N SER A 347 23.72 -24.65 1.71
CA SER A 347 22.57 -24.00 1.08
C SER A 347 21.44 -23.82 2.10
N ARG A 348 20.82 -22.63 2.11
CA ARG A 348 19.71 -22.30 3.03
C ARG A 348 18.46 -23.16 2.81
N GLU A 349 18.34 -23.82 1.65
CA GLU A 349 17.16 -24.62 1.30
C GLU A 349 17.26 -26.06 1.81
N ASP A 350 18.40 -26.72 1.57
CA ASP A 350 18.60 -28.16 1.79
C ASP A 350 19.70 -28.46 2.82
N GLY A 351 20.45 -27.46 3.30
CA GLY A 351 21.56 -27.64 4.25
C GLY A 351 22.76 -28.37 3.66
N LEU A 352 22.83 -28.55 2.34
CA LEU A 352 23.87 -29.31 1.66
C LEU A 352 24.82 -28.39 0.87
N ILE A 353 26.02 -28.90 0.60
CA ILE A 353 27.12 -28.16 -0.01
C ILE A 353 27.49 -28.78 -1.36
N SER A 354 27.52 -27.95 -2.40
CA SER A 354 27.96 -28.39 -3.72
C SER A 354 29.47 -28.67 -3.73
N PRO A 355 29.92 -29.82 -4.26
CA PRO A 355 31.34 -30.09 -4.51
C PRO A 355 32.05 -28.99 -5.31
N VAL A 356 31.33 -28.34 -6.23
CA VAL A 356 31.87 -27.21 -7.00
C VAL A 356 32.18 -26.02 -6.11
N ASP A 357 31.32 -25.73 -5.13
CA ASP A 357 31.53 -24.58 -4.23
C ASP A 357 32.74 -24.87 -3.30
N VAL A 358 32.92 -26.13 -2.88
CA VAL A 358 34.13 -26.59 -2.16
C VAL A 358 35.40 -26.38 -2.99
N GLN A 359 35.37 -26.75 -4.28
CA GLN A 359 36.51 -26.60 -5.18
C GLN A 359 36.82 -25.13 -5.51
N ILE A 360 35.81 -24.27 -5.67
CA ILE A 360 36.03 -22.83 -5.88
C ILE A 360 36.59 -22.18 -4.63
N LEU A 361 36.09 -22.53 -3.44
CA LEU A 361 36.63 -22.01 -2.19
C LEU A 361 38.11 -22.40 -2.02
N ALA A 362 38.44 -23.68 -2.23
CA ALA A 362 39.82 -24.15 -2.16
C ALA A 362 40.74 -23.41 -3.15
N TRP A 363 40.23 -23.18 -4.36
CA TRP A 363 40.94 -22.41 -5.38
C TRP A 363 41.12 -20.92 -5.01
N MET A 364 40.14 -20.29 -4.38
CA MET A 364 40.22 -18.88 -3.97
C MET A 364 41.24 -18.66 -2.84
N ILE A 365 41.34 -19.62 -1.91
CA ILE A 365 42.29 -19.59 -0.80
C ILE A 365 43.71 -19.84 -1.32
N GLU A 366 43.91 -20.81 -2.21
CA GLU A 366 45.22 -21.15 -2.73
C GLU A 366 45.89 -19.98 -3.48
N ARG A 367 45.12 -19.16 -4.21
CA ARG A 367 45.64 -18.05 -5.04
C ARG A 367 46.03 -16.79 -4.27
N GLN A 368 46.00 -16.81 -2.94
CA GLN A 368 46.48 -15.67 -2.16
C GLN A 368 48.01 -15.66 -2.10
N THR A 369 48.61 -14.47 -2.05
CA THR A 369 50.07 -14.33 -2.05
C THR A 369 50.68 -14.36 -0.65
N ALA A 370 49.89 -14.11 0.40
CA ALA A 370 50.35 -14.16 1.79
C ALA A 370 49.98 -15.51 2.42
N ASP A 371 50.91 -16.13 3.14
CA ASP A 371 50.71 -17.45 3.75
C ASP A 371 49.51 -17.46 4.72
N GLU A 372 49.29 -16.40 5.49
CA GLU A 372 48.11 -16.24 6.36
C GLU A 372 46.78 -16.22 5.59
N LEU A 373 46.80 -15.82 4.32
CA LEU A 373 45.64 -15.77 3.42
C LEU A 373 45.47 -17.08 2.61
N ARG A 374 46.51 -17.92 2.53
CA ARG A 374 46.51 -19.27 1.92
C ARG A 374 46.15 -20.37 2.93
N ALA A 375 45.40 -20.02 3.96
CA ALA A 375 45.02 -20.94 5.03
C ALA A 375 43.50 -21.00 5.15
N PHE A 376 42.97 -22.18 5.49
CA PHE A 376 41.57 -22.34 5.86
C PHE A 376 41.35 -21.87 7.31
N ASN A 377 41.38 -20.55 7.53
CA ASN A 377 41.21 -19.91 8.85
C ASN A 377 40.28 -18.67 8.79
N GLN A 378 39.91 -18.17 9.98
CA GLN A 378 38.94 -17.08 10.14
C GLN A 378 39.41 -15.74 9.52
N SER A 379 40.69 -15.41 9.65
CA SER A 379 41.27 -14.17 9.10
C SER A 379 41.30 -14.15 7.57
N ALA A 380 41.56 -15.30 6.95
CA ALA A 380 41.48 -15.45 5.50
C ALA A 380 40.03 -15.27 5.06
N PHE A 381 39.09 -16.02 5.66
CA PHE A 381 37.69 -16.03 5.28
C PHE A 381 36.96 -14.68 5.43
N GLN A 382 37.15 -13.96 6.54
CA GLN A 382 36.54 -12.65 6.76
C GLN A 382 36.94 -11.62 5.69
N LYS A 383 38.18 -11.69 5.17
CA LYS A 383 38.65 -10.82 4.07
C LYS A 383 38.06 -11.18 2.71
N PHE A 384 37.40 -12.34 2.57
CA PHE A 384 36.64 -12.74 1.38
C PHE A 384 35.17 -12.30 1.42
N GLY A 385 34.68 -11.80 2.56
CA GLY A 385 33.38 -11.15 2.71
C GLY A 385 32.15 -12.08 2.74
N GLY A 386 32.30 -13.36 3.10
CA GLY A 386 31.21 -14.34 3.22
C GLY A 386 30.80 -15.05 1.92
N VAL A 387 29.87 -16.02 2.00
CA VAL A 387 29.53 -16.97 0.91
C VAL A 387 28.43 -16.55 -0.07
N GLU A 388 27.55 -15.58 0.24
CA GLU A 388 26.32 -15.25 -0.52
C GLU A 388 26.49 -14.86 -2.02
N GLY A 389 27.72 -14.83 -2.54
CA GLY A 389 28.00 -14.75 -3.97
C GLY A 389 29.29 -15.42 -4.40
N LEU A 390 29.71 -16.54 -3.78
CA LEU A 390 31.03 -17.15 -3.99
C LEU A 390 31.41 -17.32 -5.48
N LEU A 391 30.49 -17.85 -6.30
CA LEU A 391 30.63 -17.95 -7.77
C LEU A 391 30.64 -16.59 -8.49
N THR A 392 29.74 -15.67 -8.11
CA THR A 392 29.66 -14.32 -8.71
C THR A 392 30.89 -13.50 -8.40
N ARG A 393 31.37 -13.54 -7.16
CA ARG A 393 32.59 -12.86 -6.70
C ARG A 393 33.85 -13.51 -7.24
N PHE A 394 33.90 -14.84 -7.35
CA PHE A 394 34.95 -15.53 -8.07
C PHE A 394 35.04 -15.01 -9.50
N LEU A 395 33.91 -14.91 -10.20
CA LEU A 395 33.87 -14.44 -11.58
C LEU A 395 34.23 -12.94 -11.67
N GLU A 396 33.67 -12.09 -10.79
CA GLU A 396 34.01 -10.65 -10.70
C GLU A 396 35.50 -10.45 -10.44
N ARG A 397 36.08 -11.09 -9.40
CA ARG A 397 37.52 -10.96 -9.09
C ARG A 397 38.42 -11.49 -10.19
N THR A 398 38.06 -12.62 -10.81
CA THR A 398 38.83 -13.19 -11.92
C THR A 398 38.82 -12.25 -13.12
N LEU A 399 37.66 -11.67 -13.45
CA LEU A 399 37.54 -10.68 -14.53
C LEU A 399 38.15 -9.32 -14.16
N ASP A 400 38.16 -8.95 -12.88
CA ASP A 400 38.78 -7.71 -12.37
C ASP A 400 40.30 -7.72 -12.49
N ALA A 401 40.92 -8.90 -12.54
CA ALA A 401 42.33 -9.05 -12.86
C ALA A 401 42.69 -8.49 -14.25
N ARG A 402 41.69 -8.30 -15.14
CA ARG A 402 41.87 -7.53 -16.38
C ARG A 402 41.76 -6.03 -16.09
N VAL A 403 42.90 -5.34 -16.26
CA VAL A 403 43.06 -3.89 -16.04
C VAL A 403 42.30 -3.05 -17.08
N ILE A 404 42.18 -3.52 -18.33
CA ILE A 404 41.55 -2.77 -19.42
C ILE A 404 40.06 -3.15 -19.54
N PRO A 405 39.12 -2.19 -19.43
CA PRO A 405 37.69 -2.47 -19.52
C PRO A 405 37.26 -3.17 -20.83
N ALA A 406 37.87 -2.80 -21.96
CA ALA A 406 37.59 -3.43 -23.25
C ALA A 406 37.96 -4.93 -23.26
N GLN A 407 39.10 -5.30 -22.68
CA GLN A 407 39.54 -6.69 -22.56
C GLN A 407 38.61 -7.50 -21.65
N ARG A 408 38.11 -6.89 -20.57
CA ARG A 408 37.13 -7.50 -19.67
C ARG A 408 35.80 -7.74 -20.40
N GLN A 409 35.31 -6.76 -21.15
CA GLN A 409 34.11 -6.90 -21.97
C GLN A 409 34.24 -8.01 -23.02
N SER A 410 35.38 -8.11 -23.69
CA SER A 410 35.66 -9.17 -24.66
C SER A 410 35.62 -10.55 -24.02
N ALA A 411 36.21 -10.71 -22.84
CA ALA A 411 36.14 -11.97 -22.07
C ALA A 411 34.70 -12.33 -21.68
N VAL A 412 33.92 -11.37 -21.18
CA VAL A 412 32.50 -11.57 -20.85
C VAL A 412 31.67 -11.95 -22.08
N LYS A 413 31.93 -11.32 -23.24
CA LYS A 413 31.26 -11.63 -24.51
C LYS A 413 31.59 -13.04 -25.01
N VAL A 414 32.84 -13.48 -24.92
CA VAL A 414 33.25 -14.85 -25.26
C VAL A 414 32.55 -15.86 -24.35
N LEU A 415 32.55 -15.64 -23.04
CA LEU A 415 31.86 -16.52 -22.08
C LEU A 415 30.37 -16.65 -22.39
N LEU A 416 29.72 -15.57 -22.78
CA LEU A 416 28.30 -15.55 -23.10
C LEU A 416 27.97 -16.17 -24.47
N ALA A 417 28.91 -16.15 -25.42
CA ALA A 417 28.77 -16.89 -26.67
C ALA A 417 28.79 -18.42 -26.44
N LEU A 418 29.42 -18.89 -25.36
CA LEU A 418 29.48 -20.29 -24.96
C LEU A 418 28.28 -20.74 -24.09
N THR A 419 27.24 -19.90 -23.96
CA THR A 419 26.02 -20.21 -23.20
C THR A 419 24.78 -20.19 -24.08
N ASP A 420 23.90 -21.19 -23.94
CA ASP A 420 22.52 -21.11 -24.45
C ASP A 420 21.66 -20.42 -23.37
N LEU A 421 21.25 -19.19 -23.67
CA LEU A 421 20.50 -18.34 -22.75
C LEU A 421 19.04 -18.79 -22.58
N ASP A 422 18.49 -19.56 -23.53
CA ASP A 422 17.09 -19.96 -23.52
C ASP A 422 16.86 -21.13 -22.54
N SER A 423 17.82 -22.06 -22.47
CA SER A 423 17.77 -23.28 -21.64
C SER A 423 18.69 -23.24 -20.41
N GLN A 424 19.48 -22.17 -20.24
CA GLN A 424 20.48 -22.04 -19.15
C GLN A 424 21.48 -23.21 -19.09
N VAL A 425 21.90 -23.69 -20.26
CA VAL A 425 22.90 -24.74 -20.45
C VAL A 425 24.06 -24.22 -21.29
N ARG A 426 25.12 -25.02 -21.45
CA ARG A 426 26.23 -24.67 -22.36
C ARG A 426 25.74 -24.64 -23.81
N ALA A 427 26.28 -23.75 -24.64
CA ALA A 427 25.94 -23.69 -26.06
C ALA A 427 26.57 -24.83 -26.89
N GLY A 428 27.42 -25.66 -26.28
CA GLY A 428 28.26 -26.66 -26.94
C GLY A 428 29.70 -26.18 -27.12
N VAL A 429 30.46 -26.91 -27.95
CA VAL A 429 31.86 -26.62 -28.25
C VAL A 429 31.93 -25.68 -29.45
N LEU A 430 32.59 -24.53 -29.31
CA LEU A 430 32.78 -23.56 -30.41
C LEU A 430 34.26 -23.41 -30.75
N THR A 431 34.61 -23.53 -32.03
CA THR A 431 35.99 -23.29 -32.50
C THR A 431 36.33 -21.80 -32.50
N LEU A 432 37.62 -21.47 -32.45
CA LEU A 432 38.06 -20.07 -32.51
C LEU A 432 37.54 -19.33 -33.78
N PRO A 433 37.52 -19.94 -34.98
CA PRO A 433 36.87 -19.34 -36.15
C PRO A 433 35.37 -19.07 -35.94
N MET A 434 34.62 -19.99 -35.32
CA MET A 434 33.20 -19.81 -35.03
C MET A 434 32.95 -18.68 -34.02
N LEU A 435 33.77 -18.60 -32.96
CA LEU A 435 33.71 -17.52 -31.98
C LEU A 435 34.01 -16.16 -32.62
N LYS A 436 35.02 -16.10 -33.49
CA LYS A 436 35.37 -14.89 -34.25
C LYS A 436 34.24 -14.45 -35.17
N ASP A 437 33.57 -15.39 -35.85
CA ASP A 437 32.44 -15.07 -36.72
C ASP A 437 31.20 -14.62 -35.91
N THR A 438 30.89 -15.35 -34.84
CA THR A 438 29.76 -15.04 -33.93
C THR A 438 29.90 -13.65 -33.31
N LEU A 439 31.12 -13.28 -32.90
CA LEU A 439 31.40 -12.00 -32.23
C LEU A 439 31.90 -10.89 -33.15
N ARG A 440 31.98 -11.14 -34.47
CA ARG A 440 32.62 -10.26 -35.47
C ARG A 440 32.14 -8.80 -35.46
N ASN A 441 30.88 -8.58 -35.09
CA ASN A 441 30.25 -7.26 -35.07
C ASN A 441 30.29 -6.58 -33.68
N THR A 442 30.84 -7.25 -32.67
CA THR A 442 30.81 -6.80 -31.26
C THR A 442 32.18 -6.74 -30.60
N VAL A 443 33.17 -7.47 -31.12
CA VAL A 443 34.55 -7.57 -30.61
C VAL A 443 35.49 -7.70 -31.80
N LYS A 444 36.68 -7.09 -31.73
CA LYS A 444 37.71 -7.26 -32.76
C LYS A 444 38.23 -8.70 -32.78
N VAL A 445 38.59 -9.20 -33.96
CA VAL A 445 39.02 -10.60 -34.16
C VAL A 445 40.22 -10.97 -33.29
N GLU A 446 41.13 -10.03 -33.10
CA GLU A 446 42.34 -10.16 -32.28
C GLU A 446 42.00 -10.23 -30.79
N GLU A 447 41.03 -9.43 -30.34
CA GLU A 447 40.56 -9.41 -28.95
C GLU A 447 39.78 -10.67 -28.60
N VAL A 448 39.08 -11.31 -29.55
CA VAL A 448 38.45 -12.61 -29.34
C VAL A 448 39.51 -13.68 -29.08
N ALA A 449 40.56 -13.72 -29.89
CA ALA A 449 41.65 -14.70 -29.72
C ALA A 449 42.41 -14.49 -28.40
N GLU A 450 42.70 -13.24 -28.05
CA GLU A 450 43.32 -12.87 -26.77
C GLU A 450 42.45 -13.29 -25.58
N ALA A 451 41.15 -12.99 -25.62
CA ALA A 451 40.21 -13.36 -24.57
C ALA A 451 40.10 -14.89 -24.41
N VAL A 452 40.00 -15.63 -25.51
CA VAL A 452 39.98 -17.11 -25.47
C VAL A 452 41.26 -17.65 -24.84
N ASN A 453 42.44 -17.19 -25.30
CA ASN A 453 43.72 -17.63 -24.76
C ASN A 453 43.84 -17.37 -23.25
N TRP A 454 43.37 -16.21 -22.78
CA TRP A 454 43.37 -15.88 -21.35
C TRP A 454 42.37 -16.71 -20.55
N LEU A 455 41.15 -16.92 -21.05
CA LEU A 455 40.12 -17.71 -20.36
C LEU A 455 40.50 -19.19 -20.21
N VAL A 456 41.33 -19.72 -21.11
CA VAL A 456 41.85 -21.10 -21.09
C VAL A 456 42.98 -21.28 -20.08
N ARG A 457 43.71 -20.20 -19.75
CA ARG A 457 44.94 -20.28 -18.94
C ARG A 457 44.73 -21.14 -17.69
N GLY A 458 45.76 -21.89 -17.34
CA GLY A 458 45.76 -22.82 -16.22
C GLY A 458 45.41 -22.17 -14.89
N ASP A 459 45.61 -20.87 -14.76
CA ASP A 459 45.23 -20.10 -13.59
C ASP A 459 43.81 -19.50 -13.70
N VAL A 460 43.20 -19.31 -14.88
CA VAL A 460 41.86 -18.68 -15.05
C VAL A 460 40.73 -19.71 -15.18
N ARG A 461 40.92 -20.77 -15.99
CA ARG A 461 40.03 -21.94 -16.16
C ARG A 461 38.52 -21.66 -16.28
N LEU A 462 38.13 -20.59 -16.97
CA LEU A 462 36.70 -20.30 -17.21
C LEU A 462 36.15 -21.01 -18.44
N ILE A 463 37.03 -21.42 -19.37
CA ILE A 463 36.68 -22.24 -20.54
C ILE A 463 37.65 -23.44 -20.66
N THR A 464 37.17 -24.51 -21.27
CA THR A 464 37.91 -25.77 -21.44
C THR A 464 38.11 -26.04 -22.93
N PRO A 465 39.34 -26.32 -23.39
CA PRO A 465 39.60 -26.75 -24.75
C PRO A 465 39.11 -28.20 -24.96
N GLN A 466 38.56 -28.49 -26.13
CA GLN A 466 38.08 -29.80 -26.57
C GLN A 466 38.47 -30.04 -28.02
N GLU A 467 38.77 -31.28 -28.39
CA GLU A 467 39.12 -31.63 -29.76
C GLU A 467 37.88 -32.02 -30.58
N GLN A 468 37.58 -31.22 -31.61
CA GLN A 468 36.41 -31.38 -32.47
C GLN A 468 36.84 -31.41 -33.93
N ASP A 469 36.64 -32.57 -34.59
CA ASP A 469 36.94 -32.80 -36.01
C ASP A 469 38.34 -32.29 -36.46
N GLY A 470 39.38 -32.53 -35.64
CA GLY A 470 40.77 -32.13 -35.91
C GLY A 470 41.11 -30.66 -35.60
N GLN A 471 40.19 -29.91 -34.98
CA GLN A 471 40.41 -28.53 -34.52
C GLN A 471 40.13 -28.39 -33.02
N THR A 472 40.81 -27.44 -32.36
CA THR A 472 40.54 -27.11 -30.96
C THR A 472 39.29 -26.22 -30.86
N GLY A 473 38.24 -26.79 -30.28
CA GLY A 473 37.05 -26.09 -29.83
C GLY A 473 37.13 -25.70 -28.35
N TYR A 474 36.24 -24.80 -27.92
CA TYR A 474 36.18 -24.30 -26.55
C TYR A 474 34.76 -24.39 -26.02
N GLU A 475 34.62 -24.79 -24.77
CA GLU A 475 33.34 -24.80 -24.04
C GLU A 475 33.46 -24.08 -22.69
N LEU A 476 32.33 -23.65 -22.12
CA LEU A 476 32.31 -23.10 -20.77
C LEU A 476 32.73 -24.16 -19.74
N ALA A 477 33.58 -23.82 -18.77
CA ALA A 477 34.11 -24.79 -17.80
C ALA A 477 33.01 -25.47 -16.98
N HIS A 478 32.00 -24.71 -16.52
CA HIS A 478 30.86 -25.25 -15.77
C HIS A 478 29.57 -24.43 -15.96
N GLU A 479 28.42 -25.12 -16.03
CA GLU A 479 27.07 -24.51 -16.10
C GLU A 479 26.70 -23.64 -14.89
N ARG A 480 27.31 -23.86 -13.71
CA ARG A 480 27.06 -23.05 -12.51
C ARG A 480 27.58 -21.63 -12.67
N LEU A 481 28.43 -21.38 -13.68
CA LEU A 481 28.82 -20.02 -14.07
C LEU A 481 27.68 -19.25 -14.73
N ILE A 482 26.71 -19.91 -15.38
CA ILE A 482 25.71 -19.22 -16.23
C ILE A 482 24.89 -18.20 -15.43
N PRO A 483 24.29 -18.53 -14.26
CA PRO A 483 23.54 -17.55 -13.48
C PRO A 483 24.41 -16.38 -12.99
N ALA A 484 25.65 -16.65 -12.56
CA ALA A 484 26.60 -15.64 -12.13
C ALA A 484 27.03 -14.72 -13.28
N LEU A 485 27.31 -15.30 -14.45
CA LEU A 485 27.66 -14.61 -15.68
C LEU A 485 26.51 -13.74 -16.18
N MET A 486 25.26 -14.20 -16.08
CA MET A 486 24.08 -13.40 -16.43
C MET A 486 23.92 -12.16 -15.55
N ARG A 487 24.14 -12.29 -14.24
CA ARG A 487 24.11 -11.15 -13.30
C ARG A 487 25.22 -10.15 -13.63
N LEU A 488 26.41 -10.64 -13.96
CA LEU A 488 27.59 -9.82 -14.27
C LEU A 488 27.49 -9.14 -15.64
N ALA A 489 26.91 -9.82 -16.63
CA ALA A 489 26.67 -9.28 -17.97
C ALA A 489 25.85 -7.98 -17.95
N GLY A 490 24.95 -7.81 -16.98
CA GLY A 490 24.18 -6.58 -16.80
C GLY A 490 25.03 -5.35 -16.45
N LYS A 491 26.15 -5.56 -15.75
CA LYS A 491 27.11 -4.52 -15.32
C LYS A 491 28.17 -4.21 -16.37
N GLU A 492 28.68 -5.23 -17.06
CA GLU A 492 29.87 -5.09 -17.93
C GLU A 492 29.55 -4.77 -19.40
N LEU A 493 28.37 -5.16 -19.92
CA LEU A 493 28.04 -4.98 -21.34
C LEU A 493 27.67 -3.54 -21.71
N SER A 494 28.07 -3.11 -22.91
CA SER A 494 27.70 -1.79 -23.44
C SER A 494 26.18 -1.67 -23.70
N ALA A 495 25.69 -0.44 -23.84
CA ALA A 495 24.30 -0.20 -24.20
C ALA A 495 23.90 -0.87 -25.54
N ALA A 496 24.83 -0.92 -26.50
CA ALA A 496 24.65 -1.59 -27.79
C ALA A 496 24.56 -3.12 -27.63
N ASP A 497 25.41 -3.71 -26.80
CA ASP A 497 25.39 -5.15 -26.55
C ASP A 497 24.11 -5.58 -25.83
N ARG A 498 23.61 -4.76 -24.89
CA ARG A 498 22.33 -4.99 -24.23
C ARG A 498 21.16 -4.91 -25.22
N ALA A 499 21.19 -3.94 -26.14
CA ALA A 499 20.17 -3.80 -27.17
C ALA A 499 20.17 -5.01 -28.14
N ASN A 500 21.36 -5.48 -28.55
CA ASN A 500 21.52 -6.67 -29.38
C ASN A 500 20.96 -7.92 -28.72
N ARG A 501 21.27 -8.15 -27.44
CA ARG A 501 20.73 -9.30 -26.69
C ARG A 501 19.23 -9.25 -26.50
N LEU A 502 18.70 -8.08 -26.15
CA LEU A 502 17.25 -7.88 -26.01
C LEU A 502 16.55 -8.20 -27.32
N LEU A 503 17.10 -7.72 -28.44
CA LEU A 503 16.58 -7.98 -29.77
C LEU A 503 16.65 -9.47 -30.12
N ASP A 504 17.79 -10.14 -29.91
CA ASP A 504 17.95 -11.57 -30.20
C ASP A 504 17.02 -12.45 -29.37
N ARG A 505 16.99 -12.25 -28.05
CA ARG A 505 16.11 -12.98 -27.13
C ARG A 505 14.64 -12.82 -27.54
N ARG A 506 14.19 -11.58 -27.76
CA ARG A 506 12.78 -11.33 -28.07
C ARG A 506 12.38 -11.86 -29.44
N VAL A 507 13.28 -11.84 -30.42
CA VAL A 507 13.04 -12.47 -31.73
C VAL A 507 12.87 -13.98 -31.58
N ASN A 508 13.69 -14.64 -30.76
CA ASN A 508 13.55 -16.07 -30.51
C ASN A 508 12.25 -16.40 -29.77
N GLU A 509 11.92 -15.67 -28.71
CA GLU A 509 10.65 -15.82 -27.98
C GLU A 509 9.44 -15.60 -28.91
N TRP A 510 9.49 -14.58 -29.77
CA TRP A 510 8.43 -14.27 -30.71
C TRP A 510 8.26 -15.37 -31.78
N LEU A 511 9.36 -15.87 -32.36
CA LEU A 511 9.31 -16.95 -33.33
C LEU A 511 8.87 -18.28 -32.71
N GLY A 512 9.32 -18.60 -31.49
CA GLY A 512 8.96 -19.82 -30.77
C GLY A 512 7.51 -19.86 -30.29
N ASN A 513 6.83 -18.71 -30.20
CA ASN A 513 5.45 -18.57 -29.73
C ASN A 513 4.50 -18.08 -30.84
N ASN A 514 4.61 -18.64 -32.06
CA ASN A 514 3.74 -18.35 -33.20
C ASN A 514 3.58 -16.86 -33.53
N CYS A 515 4.64 -16.07 -33.35
CA CYS A 515 4.66 -14.64 -33.62
C CYS A 515 3.61 -13.83 -32.82
N SER A 516 3.28 -14.24 -31.60
CA SER A 516 2.29 -13.56 -30.75
C SER A 516 2.64 -12.09 -30.45
N GLY A 517 1.63 -11.22 -30.51
CA GLY A 517 1.74 -9.77 -30.24
C GLY A 517 2.17 -9.40 -28.81
N ARG A 518 2.13 -10.35 -27.86
CA ARG A 518 2.60 -10.18 -26.48
C ARG A 518 4.12 -9.92 -26.40
N TYR A 519 4.88 -10.43 -27.37
CA TYR A 519 6.34 -10.31 -27.42
C TYR A 519 6.80 -9.10 -28.25
N LEU A 520 5.90 -8.23 -28.69
CA LEU A 520 6.28 -6.95 -29.29
C LEU A 520 6.96 -6.05 -28.24
N PHE A 521 7.91 -5.23 -28.69
CA PHE A 521 8.66 -4.35 -27.80
C PHE A 521 7.80 -3.21 -27.25
N GLY A 522 8.02 -2.87 -25.98
CA GLY A 522 7.49 -1.66 -25.37
C GLY A 522 8.24 -0.38 -25.80
N VAL A 523 7.74 0.79 -25.40
CA VAL A 523 8.33 2.10 -25.77
C VAL A 523 9.80 2.23 -25.36
N ARG A 524 10.12 1.89 -24.10
CA ARG A 524 11.50 1.97 -23.56
C ARG A 524 12.45 1.01 -24.28
N GLU A 525 11.99 -0.20 -24.56
CA GLU A 525 12.77 -1.24 -25.25
C GLU A 525 13.05 -0.85 -26.70
N LEU A 526 12.03 -0.39 -27.42
CA LEU A 526 12.18 0.10 -28.80
C LEU A 526 13.10 1.30 -28.87
N TRP A 527 13.01 2.21 -27.92
CA TRP A 527 13.89 3.37 -27.86
C TRP A 527 15.35 2.95 -27.63
N GLN A 528 15.60 1.99 -26.74
CA GLN A 528 16.94 1.45 -26.51
C GLN A 528 17.49 0.76 -27.77
N ILE A 529 16.68 -0.03 -28.48
CA ILE A 529 17.05 -0.69 -29.73
C ILE A 529 17.30 0.34 -30.84
N GLU A 530 16.45 1.36 -30.96
CA GLU A 530 16.57 2.39 -32.01
C GLU A 530 17.78 3.31 -31.78
N ARG A 531 18.04 3.70 -30.53
CA ARG A 531 19.23 4.49 -30.15
C ARG A 531 20.53 3.77 -30.51
N GLN A 532 20.52 2.44 -30.45
CA GLN A 532 21.67 1.59 -30.75
C GLN A 532 21.59 0.97 -32.15
N ARG A 533 20.65 1.40 -33.00
CA ARG A 533 20.41 0.84 -34.34
C ARG A 533 21.65 0.75 -35.23
N PRO A 534 22.58 1.73 -35.25
CA PRO A 534 23.82 1.64 -36.02
C PRO A 534 24.74 0.50 -35.56
N TYR A 535 24.63 0.11 -34.30
CA TYR A 535 25.46 -0.92 -33.65
C TYR A 535 24.71 -2.25 -33.50
N LEU A 536 23.54 -2.40 -34.14
CA LEU A 536 22.78 -3.66 -34.09
C LEU A 536 23.39 -4.72 -35.02
N VAL A 537 23.55 -5.92 -34.47
CA VAL A 537 23.98 -7.12 -35.18
C VAL A 537 22.76 -7.79 -35.78
N TRP A 538 22.65 -7.74 -37.11
CA TRP A 538 21.50 -8.28 -37.81
C TRP A 538 21.59 -9.79 -38.01
N GLY A 539 22.81 -10.33 -38.22
CA GLY A 539 23.05 -11.77 -38.32
C GLY A 539 22.19 -12.50 -39.37
N SER A 540 22.05 -13.82 -39.21
CA SER A 540 21.23 -14.68 -40.09
C SER A 540 19.73 -14.41 -39.97
N LYS A 541 19.26 -13.86 -38.84
CA LYS A 541 17.84 -13.55 -38.56
C LYS A 541 17.45 -12.10 -38.89
N ARG A 542 18.09 -11.50 -39.89
CA ARG A 542 17.92 -10.07 -40.23
C ARG A 542 16.47 -9.69 -40.52
N GLU A 543 15.80 -10.49 -41.35
CA GLU A 543 14.42 -10.22 -41.78
C GLU A 543 13.44 -10.31 -40.61
N GLN A 544 13.60 -11.31 -39.75
CA GLN A 544 12.77 -11.51 -38.56
C GLN A 544 12.97 -10.39 -37.52
N LYS A 545 14.22 -9.96 -37.28
CA LYS A 545 14.54 -8.80 -36.44
C LYS A 545 13.87 -7.52 -36.95
N GLN A 546 13.98 -7.27 -38.26
CA GLN A 546 13.36 -6.09 -38.88
C GLN A 546 11.83 -6.13 -38.80
N ARG A 547 11.23 -7.30 -39.02
CA ARG A 547 9.78 -7.50 -38.94
C ARG A 547 9.26 -7.25 -37.53
N LEU A 548 9.93 -7.79 -36.50
CA LEU A 548 9.54 -7.58 -35.09
C LEU A 548 9.61 -6.10 -34.69
N ILE A 549 10.68 -5.39 -35.07
CA ILE A 549 10.84 -3.95 -34.82
C ILE A 549 9.72 -3.16 -35.52
N THR A 550 9.40 -3.51 -36.77
CA THR A 550 8.40 -2.81 -37.58
C THR A 550 6.98 -2.99 -37.01
N LEU A 551 6.62 -4.21 -36.63
CA LEU A 551 5.32 -4.50 -35.99
C LEU A 551 5.19 -3.80 -34.63
N SER A 552 6.27 -3.80 -33.84
CA SER A 552 6.30 -3.11 -32.54
C SER A 552 6.14 -1.59 -32.70
N LYS A 553 6.82 -1.00 -33.70
CA LYS A 553 6.66 0.42 -34.06
C LYS A 553 5.23 0.73 -34.48
N ARG A 554 4.62 -0.06 -35.37
CA ARG A 554 3.25 0.18 -35.87
C ARG A 554 2.21 0.22 -34.76
N ARG A 555 2.34 -0.65 -33.75
CA ARG A 555 1.48 -0.66 -32.56
C ARG A 555 1.60 0.63 -31.75
N LEU A 556 2.83 1.10 -31.52
CA LEU A 556 3.09 2.31 -30.73
C LEU A 556 2.77 3.58 -31.50
N TYR A 557 3.03 3.65 -32.81
CA TYR A 557 2.62 4.77 -33.65
C TYR A 557 1.09 4.86 -33.76
N GLY A 558 0.35 3.75 -33.78
CA GLY A 558 -1.12 3.77 -33.73
C GLY A 558 -1.67 4.35 -32.42
N ALA A 559 -1.05 4.01 -31.28
CA ALA A 559 -1.40 4.58 -29.97
C ALA A 559 -0.90 6.03 -29.78
N GLY A 560 0.23 6.39 -30.39
CA GLY A 560 0.79 7.73 -30.34
C GLY A 560 0.04 8.71 -31.25
N LEU A 561 -0.39 8.28 -32.43
CA LEU A 561 -1.14 9.12 -33.39
C LEU A 561 -2.54 9.46 -32.85
N THR A 562 -3.16 8.55 -32.10
CA THR A 562 -4.43 8.81 -31.39
C THR A 562 -4.23 9.82 -30.25
N LEU A 563 -3.16 9.69 -29.44
CA LEU A 563 -2.83 10.67 -28.40
C LEU A 563 -2.42 12.04 -28.96
N VAL A 564 -1.72 12.08 -30.10
CA VAL A 564 -1.37 13.34 -30.78
C VAL A 564 -2.60 13.96 -31.43
N LEU A 565 -3.49 13.19 -32.06
CA LEU A 565 -4.78 13.71 -32.56
C LEU A 565 -5.64 14.25 -31.42
N VAL A 566 -5.70 13.56 -30.28
CA VAL A 566 -6.36 14.07 -29.08
C VAL A 566 -5.65 15.32 -28.56
N GLY A 567 -4.32 15.36 -28.56
CA GLY A 567 -3.49 16.52 -28.20
C GLY A 567 -3.69 17.72 -29.12
N LEU A 568 -3.86 17.48 -30.42
CA LEU A 568 -4.07 18.51 -31.45
C LEU A 568 -5.51 19.00 -31.44
N LEU A 569 -6.48 18.10 -31.25
CA LEU A 569 -7.90 18.46 -31.05
C LEU A 569 -8.11 19.21 -29.73
N THR A 570 -7.38 18.85 -28.68
CA THR A 570 -7.38 19.60 -27.41
C THR A 570 -6.67 20.93 -27.55
N ALA A 571 -5.52 21.03 -28.24
CA ALA A 571 -4.84 22.30 -28.48
C ALA A 571 -5.64 23.24 -29.39
N VAL A 572 -6.26 22.73 -30.47
CA VAL A 572 -7.15 23.50 -31.36
C VAL A 572 -8.44 23.87 -30.64
N GLY A 573 -9.02 22.95 -29.87
CA GLY A 573 -10.18 23.22 -29.02
C GLY A 573 -9.87 24.27 -27.95
N SER A 574 -8.71 24.21 -27.32
CA SER A 574 -8.23 25.19 -26.33
C SER A 574 -7.96 26.54 -26.99
N GLY A 575 -7.28 26.56 -28.13
CA GLY A 575 -7.03 27.78 -28.89
C GLY A 575 -8.33 28.45 -29.33
N TRP A 576 -9.30 27.69 -29.83
CA TRP A 576 -10.63 28.20 -30.15
C TRP A 576 -11.35 28.73 -28.90
N MET A 577 -11.30 27.99 -27.79
CA MET A 577 -11.93 28.31 -26.50
C MET A 577 -11.36 29.55 -25.80
N TYR A 578 -10.06 29.82 -25.93
CA TYR A 578 -9.41 30.95 -25.25
C TYR A 578 -9.18 32.16 -26.14
N TRP A 579 -9.06 32.00 -27.46
CA TRP A 579 -8.64 33.09 -28.36
C TRP A 579 -9.73 33.55 -29.36
N THR A 580 -10.89 32.90 -29.40
CA THR A 580 -12.03 33.39 -30.20
C THR A 580 -13.16 33.92 -29.31
N PRO A 581 -13.90 34.97 -29.73
CA PRO A 581 -15.01 35.52 -28.93
C PRO A 581 -16.10 34.47 -28.62
N GLN A 582 -16.43 33.61 -29.58
CA GLN A 582 -17.41 32.54 -29.38
C GLN A 582 -16.93 31.46 -28.40
N GLY A 583 -15.65 31.09 -28.45
CA GLY A 583 -15.04 30.17 -27.50
C GLY A 583 -14.95 30.73 -26.09
N GLN A 584 -14.65 32.02 -25.95
CA GLN A 584 -14.63 32.71 -24.65
C GLN A 584 -16.02 32.79 -24.02
N ILE A 585 -17.07 33.06 -24.81
CA ILE A 585 -18.47 33.02 -24.35
C ILE A 585 -18.86 31.60 -23.93
N TRP A 586 -18.45 30.58 -24.69
CA TRP A 586 -18.68 29.18 -24.32
C TRP A 586 -17.91 28.78 -23.05
N ASN A 587 -16.68 29.26 -22.87
CA ASN A 587 -15.86 29.01 -21.69
C ASN A 587 -16.44 29.70 -20.45
N ALA A 588 -16.89 30.96 -20.57
CA ALA A 588 -17.59 31.66 -19.50
C ALA A 588 -18.88 30.93 -19.11
N LYS A 589 -19.65 30.44 -20.10
CA LYS A 589 -20.86 29.63 -19.87
C LYS A 589 -20.54 28.28 -19.22
N ARG A 590 -19.43 27.64 -19.59
CA ARG A 590 -18.95 26.38 -19.01
C ARG A 590 -18.36 26.57 -17.61
N GLN A 591 -17.66 27.66 -17.35
CA GLN A 591 -17.14 28.00 -16.01
C GLN A 591 -18.29 28.35 -15.08
N LEU A 592 -19.31 29.06 -15.54
CA LEU A 592 -20.56 29.21 -14.80
C LEU A 592 -21.21 27.85 -14.51
N MET A 593 -21.33 26.97 -15.51
CA MET A 593 -21.90 25.62 -15.34
C MET A 593 -21.05 24.71 -14.44
N GLY A 594 -19.73 24.87 -14.43
CA GLY A 594 -18.81 24.12 -13.55
C GLY A 594 -18.87 24.61 -12.10
N LEU A 595 -18.96 25.93 -11.90
CA LEU A 595 -19.22 26.54 -10.60
C LEU A 595 -20.61 26.20 -10.06
N LEU A 596 -21.57 25.87 -10.94
CA LEU A 596 -22.91 25.36 -10.59
C LEU A 596 -22.92 23.86 -10.25
N ASN A 597 -22.02 23.04 -10.82
CA ASN A 597 -22.02 21.58 -10.66
C ASN A 597 -21.07 21.04 -9.56
N ASP A 598 -20.10 21.82 -9.09
CA ASP A 598 -19.14 21.45 -8.04
C ASP A 598 -19.31 22.29 -6.75
N VAL A 599 -20.52 22.78 -6.47
CA VAL A 599 -20.80 23.41 -5.17
C VAL A 599 -20.87 22.29 -4.12
N PRO A 600 -20.00 22.30 -3.08
CA PRO A 600 -20.08 21.32 -2.01
C PRO A 600 -21.48 21.32 -1.38
N PRO A 601 -22.03 20.16 -0.98
CA PRO A 601 -23.35 20.08 -0.37
C PRO A 601 -23.57 21.09 0.76
N ALA A 602 -22.54 21.34 1.59
CA ALA A 602 -22.57 22.35 2.65
C ALA A 602 -22.87 23.77 2.13
N ARG A 603 -22.26 24.19 1.01
CA ARG A 603 -22.54 25.51 0.41
C ARG A 603 -23.89 25.59 -0.29
N GLN A 604 -24.39 24.46 -0.78
CA GLN A 604 -25.75 24.37 -1.32
C GLN A 604 -26.77 24.49 -0.18
N ALA A 605 -26.54 23.81 0.95
CA ALA A 605 -27.34 23.94 2.17
C ALA A 605 -27.34 25.38 2.70
N GLU A 606 -26.17 26.01 2.87
CA GLU A 606 -26.05 27.41 3.28
C GLU A 606 -26.80 28.37 2.34
N ALA A 607 -26.72 28.14 1.03
CA ALA A 607 -27.46 28.94 0.05
C ALA A 607 -28.96 28.73 0.16
N ALA A 608 -29.44 27.50 0.33
CA ALA A 608 -30.86 27.21 0.53
C ALA A 608 -31.40 27.90 1.79
N VAL A 609 -30.66 27.86 2.90
CA VAL A 609 -30.99 28.58 4.14
C VAL A 609 -31.02 30.09 3.91
N ALA A 610 -30.06 30.65 3.18
CA ALA A 610 -30.02 32.08 2.90
C ALA A 610 -31.19 32.54 2.03
N PHE A 611 -31.60 31.73 1.04
CA PHE A 611 -32.77 32.02 0.22
C PHE A 611 -34.08 31.92 1.03
N ALA A 612 -34.21 30.91 1.88
CA ALA A 612 -35.35 30.77 2.79
C ALA A 612 -35.47 31.97 3.75
N LYS A 613 -34.35 32.44 4.33
CA LYS A 613 -34.30 33.65 5.18
C LYS A 613 -34.79 34.91 4.46
N ASN A 614 -34.65 34.98 3.14
CA ASN A 614 -35.11 36.09 2.31
C ASN A 614 -36.50 35.85 1.68
N ALA A 615 -37.26 34.86 2.18
CA ALA A 615 -38.58 34.47 1.66
C ALA A 615 -38.59 34.03 0.18
N GLU A 616 -37.44 33.61 -0.38
CA GLU A 616 -37.32 33.10 -1.75
C GLU A 616 -37.45 31.57 -1.81
N TRP A 617 -38.60 31.04 -1.37
CA TRP A 617 -38.79 29.59 -1.15
C TRP A 617 -38.61 28.72 -2.38
N GLY A 618 -39.14 29.09 -3.54
CA GLY A 618 -38.97 28.29 -4.75
C GLY A 618 -37.51 28.11 -5.17
N ARG A 619 -36.60 29.02 -4.76
CA ARG A 619 -35.15 28.86 -4.97
C ARG A 619 -34.51 27.97 -3.91
N ALA A 620 -34.90 28.14 -2.65
CA ALA A 620 -34.44 27.29 -1.56
C ALA A 620 -34.82 25.82 -1.82
N GLU A 621 -36.09 25.57 -2.13
CA GLU A 621 -36.65 24.26 -2.47
C GLU A 621 -35.94 23.62 -3.67
N GLY A 622 -35.71 24.38 -4.75
CA GLY A 622 -34.98 23.89 -5.93
C GLY A 622 -33.54 23.45 -5.59
N ILE A 623 -32.88 24.12 -4.65
CA ILE A 623 -31.55 23.73 -4.18
C ILE A 623 -31.63 22.47 -3.29
N LEU A 624 -32.61 22.40 -2.39
CA LEU A 624 -32.81 21.24 -1.51
C LEU A 624 -33.17 19.97 -2.30
N LYS A 625 -34.01 20.06 -3.35
CA LYS A 625 -34.30 18.96 -4.29
C LYS A 625 -33.03 18.49 -5.04
N GLY A 626 -32.05 19.37 -5.23
CA GLY A 626 -30.74 19.00 -5.78
C GLY A 626 -29.89 18.13 -4.85
N LEU A 627 -30.16 18.16 -3.53
CA LEU A 627 -29.43 17.38 -2.53
C LEU A 627 -29.95 15.94 -2.36
N THR A 628 -31.17 15.62 -2.80
CA THR A 628 -31.86 14.32 -2.60
C THR A 628 -31.58 13.24 -3.66
N GLY A 629 -30.48 13.33 -4.42
CA GLY A 629 -30.19 12.41 -5.54
C GLY A 629 -29.75 10.98 -5.14
N ASN A 630 -29.79 10.04 -6.09
CA ASN A 630 -29.51 8.59 -5.91
C ASN A 630 -28.12 8.23 -5.31
N ASP A 631 -27.16 9.16 -5.33
CA ASP A 631 -25.84 9.03 -4.67
C ASP A 631 -25.86 9.72 -3.29
N ALA A 632 -26.95 9.57 -2.53
CA ALA A 632 -27.09 10.14 -1.19
C ALA A 632 -26.03 9.52 -0.28
N THR A 633 -25.11 10.37 0.20
CA THR A 633 -24.11 9.98 1.18
C THR A 633 -24.57 10.48 2.54
N LYS A 634 -24.12 9.83 3.61
CA LYS A 634 -24.39 10.29 4.98
C LYS A 634 -24.04 11.77 5.21
N ALA A 635 -23.03 12.30 4.49
CA ALA A 635 -22.69 13.72 4.53
C ALA A 635 -23.74 14.61 3.86
N ARG A 636 -24.29 14.20 2.71
CA ARG A 636 -25.40 14.93 2.06
C ARG A 636 -26.68 14.89 2.91
N ASP A 637 -26.98 13.76 3.52
CA ASP A 637 -28.11 13.61 4.43
C ASP A 637 -27.98 14.54 5.64
N ALA A 638 -26.77 14.68 6.19
CA ALA A 638 -26.48 15.62 7.26
C ALA A 638 -26.72 17.08 6.84
N GLU A 639 -26.20 17.49 5.68
CA GLU A 639 -26.36 18.86 5.16
C GLU A 639 -27.82 19.16 4.81
N LEU A 640 -28.53 18.20 4.22
CA LEU A 640 -29.95 18.33 3.91
C LEU A 640 -30.78 18.44 5.18
N ALA A 641 -30.56 17.58 6.18
CA ALA A 641 -31.26 17.67 7.46
C ALA A 641 -30.99 18.99 8.18
N SER A 642 -29.74 19.45 8.18
CA SER A 642 -29.37 20.76 8.76
C SER A 642 -30.06 21.90 8.04
N ALA A 643 -30.06 21.90 6.70
CA ALA A 643 -30.73 22.90 5.90
C ALA A 643 -32.24 22.89 6.17
N LEU A 644 -32.89 21.72 6.16
CA LEU A 644 -34.32 21.58 6.44
C LEU A 644 -34.66 22.15 7.82
N ARG A 645 -33.93 21.76 8.87
CA ARG A 645 -34.11 22.26 10.25
C ARG A 645 -33.98 23.77 10.35
N GLU A 646 -32.98 24.36 9.69
CA GLU A 646 -32.80 25.81 9.70
C GLU A 646 -33.88 26.51 8.88
N THR A 647 -34.23 25.97 7.72
CA THR A 647 -35.25 26.57 6.86
C THR A 647 -36.62 26.54 7.53
N THR A 648 -37.00 25.43 8.17
CA THR A 648 -38.31 25.29 8.82
C THR A 648 -38.50 26.28 9.96
N ALA A 649 -37.43 26.63 10.68
CA ALA A 649 -37.45 27.63 11.74
C ALA A 649 -37.76 29.07 11.23
N PHE A 650 -37.71 29.33 9.92
CA PHE A 650 -38.10 30.62 9.33
C PHE A 650 -39.51 30.63 8.75
N LEU A 651 -40.19 29.48 8.65
CA LEU A 651 -41.51 29.40 8.01
C LEU A 651 -42.54 30.27 8.72
N SER A 652 -42.55 30.28 10.06
CA SER A 652 -43.47 31.08 10.89
C SER A 652 -43.30 32.60 10.75
N ARG A 653 -42.25 33.08 10.06
CA ARG A 653 -41.90 34.50 9.93
C ARG A 653 -42.16 35.07 8.54
N THR A 654 -42.84 34.32 7.68
CA THR A 654 -42.99 34.66 6.25
C THR A 654 -44.45 34.60 5.83
N ASP A 655 -44.94 35.55 5.01
CA ASP A 655 -46.34 35.61 4.53
C ASP A 655 -46.67 34.58 3.43
N LEU A 656 -46.10 33.37 3.50
CA LEU A 656 -46.28 32.35 2.46
C LEU A 656 -47.41 31.39 2.75
N ASP A 657 -47.87 30.72 1.68
CA ASP A 657 -48.77 29.58 1.79
C ASP A 657 -48.03 28.39 2.43
N HIS A 658 -48.12 28.33 3.76
CA HIS A 658 -47.35 27.39 4.58
C HIS A 658 -47.67 25.92 4.28
N GLU A 659 -48.89 25.62 3.84
CA GLU A 659 -49.36 24.25 3.60
C GLU A 659 -48.54 23.58 2.49
N THR A 660 -48.37 24.28 1.35
CA THR A 660 -47.60 23.76 0.20
C THR A 660 -46.10 23.63 0.48
N VAL A 661 -45.52 24.62 1.17
CA VAL A 661 -44.09 24.64 1.45
C VAL A 661 -43.70 23.55 2.43
N ILE A 662 -44.53 23.27 3.44
CA ILE A 662 -44.20 22.24 4.42
C ILE A 662 -44.36 20.84 3.83
N ASP A 663 -45.36 20.59 2.98
CA ASP A 663 -45.49 19.32 2.25
C ASP A 663 -44.24 19.00 1.43
N ASP A 664 -43.71 19.98 0.68
CA ASP A 664 -42.46 19.82 -0.07
C ASP A 664 -41.26 19.53 0.84
N ILE A 665 -41.15 20.20 1.99
CA ILE A 665 -40.10 19.99 2.99
C ILE A 665 -40.23 18.60 3.64
N GLN A 666 -41.45 18.12 3.91
CA GLN A 666 -41.68 16.76 4.41
C GLN A 666 -41.26 15.70 3.39
N ILE A 667 -41.57 15.90 2.10
CA ILE A 667 -41.13 15.01 1.02
C ILE A 667 -39.60 14.93 1.00
N LEU A 668 -38.92 16.09 1.12
CA LEU A 668 -37.45 16.16 1.17
C LEU A 668 -36.88 15.47 2.41
N ALA A 669 -37.47 15.66 3.58
CA ALA A 669 -37.06 14.98 4.81
C ALA A 669 -37.24 13.47 4.71
N ASN A 670 -38.32 13.01 4.08
CA ASN A 670 -38.60 11.59 3.87
C ASN A 670 -37.64 10.91 2.89
N ALA A 671 -36.99 11.66 2.00
CA ALA A 671 -35.99 11.16 1.06
C ALA A 671 -34.60 10.90 1.71
N ILE A 672 -34.36 11.41 2.92
CA ILE A 672 -33.13 11.17 3.70
C ILE A 672 -33.01 9.68 4.02
N GLN A 673 -31.84 9.09 3.79
CA GLN A 673 -31.59 7.66 3.97
C GLN A 673 -31.08 7.31 5.37
N ASP A 674 -30.28 8.18 5.98
CA ASP A 674 -29.82 7.99 7.37
C ASP A 674 -30.97 8.31 8.37
N ASP A 675 -31.38 7.28 9.12
CA ASP A 675 -32.50 7.35 10.06
C ASP A 675 -32.35 8.45 11.13
N GLY A 676 -31.11 8.74 11.57
CA GLY A 676 -30.85 9.78 12.57
C GLY A 676 -31.09 11.18 12.03
N TYR A 677 -30.56 11.48 10.85
CA TYR A 677 -30.79 12.76 10.19
C TYR A 677 -32.24 12.92 9.72
N LYS A 678 -32.88 11.84 9.28
CA LYS A 678 -34.30 11.83 8.95
C LYS A 678 -35.15 12.16 10.17
N SER A 679 -34.87 11.52 11.31
CA SER A 679 -35.58 11.79 12.57
C SER A 679 -35.44 13.25 13.00
N ASP A 680 -34.23 13.84 12.98
CA ASP A 680 -34.02 15.24 13.36
C ASP A 680 -34.73 16.23 12.42
N ALA A 681 -34.66 16.00 11.10
CA ALA A 681 -35.35 16.84 10.12
C ALA A 681 -36.87 16.83 10.32
N LEU A 682 -37.46 15.64 10.48
CA LEU A 682 -38.90 15.49 10.72
C LEU A 682 -39.33 16.12 12.05
N ARG A 683 -38.55 15.96 13.12
CA ARG A 683 -38.81 16.63 14.41
C ARG A 683 -38.84 18.15 14.25
N ALA A 684 -37.88 18.73 13.51
CA ALA A 684 -37.84 20.17 13.28
C ALA A 684 -39.04 20.69 12.46
N ILE A 685 -39.56 19.87 11.55
CA ILE A 685 -40.80 20.17 10.81
C ILE A 685 -42.01 20.11 11.74
N ALA A 686 -42.10 19.11 12.61
CA ALA A 686 -43.17 19.00 13.60
C ALA A 686 -43.23 20.23 14.53
N THR A 687 -42.09 20.71 15.04
CA THR A 687 -42.02 21.96 15.81
C THR A 687 -42.50 23.17 15.00
N ALA A 688 -42.22 23.23 13.70
CA ALA A 688 -42.71 24.32 12.86
C ALA A 688 -44.24 24.29 12.69
N TYR A 689 -44.86 23.10 12.60
CA TYR A 689 -46.33 22.99 12.59
C TYR A 689 -46.97 23.44 13.91
N VAL A 690 -46.31 23.18 15.04
CA VAL A 690 -46.74 23.70 16.34
C VAL A 690 -46.76 25.23 16.32
N GLU A 691 -45.68 25.87 15.83
CA GLU A 691 -45.62 27.35 15.73
C GLU A 691 -46.70 27.93 14.80
N LEU A 692 -47.13 27.17 13.80
CA LEU A 692 -48.18 27.53 12.85
C LEU A 692 -49.60 27.15 13.33
N THR A 693 -49.74 26.64 14.55
CA THR A 693 -51.01 26.25 15.17
C THR A 693 -51.78 25.14 14.43
N ASP A 694 -51.06 24.22 13.78
CA ASP A 694 -51.62 23.00 13.17
C ASP A 694 -51.19 21.75 13.96
N PRO A 695 -51.93 21.39 15.02
CA PRO A 695 -51.54 20.33 15.94
C PRO A 695 -51.67 18.92 15.34
N GLU A 696 -52.61 18.70 14.41
CA GLU A 696 -52.83 17.38 13.79
C GLU A 696 -51.63 17.00 12.91
N SER A 697 -51.15 17.94 12.09
CA SER A 697 -49.95 17.74 11.28
C SER A 697 -48.69 17.62 12.14
N ALA A 698 -48.58 18.42 13.20
CA ALA A 698 -47.45 18.33 14.14
C ALA A 698 -47.32 16.95 14.76
N GLU A 699 -48.43 16.36 15.24
CA GLU A 699 -48.44 15.01 15.81
C GLU A 699 -48.03 13.96 14.77
N SER A 700 -48.63 14.02 13.58
CA SER A 700 -48.37 13.06 12.50
C SER A 700 -46.89 13.04 12.11
N VAL A 701 -46.29 14.21 11.92
CA VAL A 701 -44.87 14.32 11.55
C VAL A 701 -43.95 13.91 12.71
N LEU A 702 -44.33 14.21 13.96
CA LEU A 702 -43.55 13.78 15.12
C LEU A 702 -43.57 12.25 15.28
N LYS A 703 -44.68 11.59 14.95
CA LYS A 703 -44.75 10.12 14.87
C LYS A 703 -43.86 9.55 13.78
N GLN A 704 -43.79 10.18 12.60
CA GLN A 704 -42.82 9.79 11.55
C GLN A 704 -41.36 9.96 12.02
N SER A 705 -41.06 11.04 12.76
CA SER A 705 -39.76 11.25 13.38
C SER A 705 -39.41 10.14 14.38
N LEU A 706 -40.39 9.69 15.16
CA LEU A 706 -40.25 8.57 16.10
C LEU A 706 -40.03 7.24 15.39
N GLU A 707 -40.77 6.95 14.33
CA GLU A 707 -40.56 5.76 13.50
C GLU A 707 -39.11 5.71 12.99
N ALA A 708 -38.59 6.83 12.45
CA ALA A 708 -37.18 6.93 12.06
C ALA A 708 -36.23 6.72 13.25
N ALA A 709 -36.50 7.33 14.41
CA ALA A 709 -35.67 7.13 15.62
C ALA A 709 -35.63 5.66 16.08
N THR A 710 -36.74 4.92 15.92
CA THR A 710 -36.78 3.49 16.30
C THR A 710 -35.89 2.61 15.40
N ALA A 711 -35.74 2.99 14.13
CA ALA A 711 -34.92 2.28 13.14
C ALA A 711 -33.40 2.43 13.37
N ILE A 712 -32.98 3.48 14.09
CA ILE A 712 -31.58 3.73 14.45
C ILE A 712 -30.99 2.50 15.18
N GLN A 713 -29.80 2.07 14.78
CA GLN A 713 -29.14 0.90 15.39
C GLN A 713 -28.22 1.26 16.56
N ASP A 714 -27.61 2.45 16.54
CA ASP A 714 -26.72 2.92 17.59
C ASP A 714 -27.51 3.41 18.81
N ASP A 715 -27.25 2.83 19.99
CA ASP A 715 -27.96 3.14 21.24
C ASP A 715 -27.82 4.60 21.68
N GLY A 716 -26.65 5.22 21.44
CA GLY A 716 -26.39 6.61 21.79
C GLY A 716 -27.22 7.56 20.92
N SER A 717 -27.15 7.37 19.60
CA SER A 717 -27.88 8.14 18.61
C SER A 717 -29.39 7.95 18.75
N LYS A 718 -29.86 6.72 19.05
CA LYS A 718 -31.27 6.45 19.37
C LYS A 718 -31.72 7.18 20.63
N SER A 719 -30.92 7.13 21.70
CA SER A 719 -31.19 7.89 22.92
C SER A 719 -31.30 9.39 22.63
N ASP A 720 -30.37 9.97 21.87
CA ASP A 720 -30.40 11.39 21.55
C ASP A 720 -31.60 11.79 20.69
N ALA A 721 -31.98 10.97 19.70
CA ALA A 721 -33.20 11.19 18.91
C ALA A 721 -34.46 11.14 19.78
N LEU A 722 -34.61 10.11 20.64
CA LEU A 722 -35.76 10.00 21.55
C LEU A 722 -35.84 11.16 22.55
N ARG A 723 -34.70 11.67 23.04
CA ARG A 723 -34.65 12.85 23.91
C ARG A 723 -35.16 14.09 23.19
N ALA A 724 -34.74 14.29 21.94
CA ALA A 724 -35.17 15.42 21.12
C ALA A 724 -36.67 15.34 20.78
N ILE A 725 -37.18 14.14 20.47
CA ILE A 725 -38.60 13.89 20.23
C ILE A 725 -39.43 14.13 21.49
N ALA A 726 -38.98 13.62 22.65
CA ALA A 726 -39.66 13.86 23.92
C ALA A 726 -39.77 15.36 24.24
N THR A 727 -38.73 16.13 23.90
CA THR A 727 -38.74 17.60 24.07
C THR A 727 -39.78 18.25 23.14
N ALA A 728 -39.80 17.88 21.86
CA ALA A 728 -40.78 18.40 20.90
C ALA A 728 -42.23 17.98 21.23
N ALA A 729 -42.44 16.80 21.82
CA ALA A 729 -43.76 16.33 22.23
C ALA A 729 -44.39 17.22 23.32
N VAL A 730 -43.57 17.87 24.16
CA VAL A 730 -44.07 18.84 25.17
C VAL A 730 -44.70 20.07 24.50
N GLU A 731 -44.20 20.45 23.32
CA GLU A 731 -44.66 21.65 22.61
C GLU A 731 -46.01 21.43 21.90
N LEU A 732 -46.47 20.18 21.73
CA LEU A 732 -47.76 19.89 21.11
C LEU A 732 -48.90 20.54 21.92
N THR A 733 -49.83 21.22 21.27
CA THR A 733 -50.94 21.89 21.96
C THR A 733 -51.87 20.87 22.64
N ASP A 734 -52.15 19.75 21.97
CA ASP A 734 -53.04 18.70 22.47
C ASP A 734 -52.35 17.73 23.46
N PRO A 735 -52.87 17.57 24.69
CA PRO A 735 -52.39 16.60 25.68
C PRO A 735 -52.35 15.15 25.23
N GLU A 736 -53.39 14.69 24.53
CA GLU A 736 -53.54 13.26 24.18
C GLU A 736 -52.52 12.88 23.10
N SER A 737 -52.31 13.77 22.12
CA SER A 737 -51.25 13.67 21.13
C SER A 737 -49.86 13.60 21.79
N ALA A 738 -49.58 14.50 22.74
CA ALA A 738 -48.30 14.54 23.46
C ALA A 738 -48.06 13.26 24.27
N GLU A 739 -49.07 12.79 25.01
CA GLU A 739 -48.98 11.54 25.76
C GLU A 739 -48.78 10.34 24.83
N SER A 740 -49.51 10.28 23.72
CA SER A 740 -49.40 9.20 22.72
C SER A 740 -47.96 9.07 22.20
N VAL A 741 -47.33 10.19 21.84
CA VAL A 741 -45.93 10.22 21.36
C VAL A 741 -44.96 9.82 22.48
N LEU A 742 -45.17 10.29 23.71
CA LEU A 742 -44.31 9.94 24.84
C LEU A 742 -44.43 8.46 25.25
N LYS A 743 -45.61 7.87 25.19
CA LYS A 743 -45.81 6.42 25.41
C LYS A 743 -45.08 5.57 24.37
N GLN A 744 -45.19 5.93 23.10
CA GLN A 744 -44.44 5.23 22.05
C GLN A 744 -42.92 5.44 22.19
N SER A 745 -42.50 6.64 22.61
CA SER A 745 -41.09 6.93 22.90
C SER A 745 -40.57 6.10 24.09
N LEU A 746 -41.41 5.88 25.11
CA LEU A 746 -41.12 5.01 26.24
C LEU A 746 -40.90 3.56 25.79
N GLU A 747 -41.79 3.03 24.94
CA GLU A 747 -41.63 1.71 24.34
C GLU A 747 -40.32 1.61 23.54
N ALA A 748 -40.03 2.58 22.69
CA ALA A 748 -38.80 2.63 21.91
C ALA A 748 -37.54 2.71 22.79
N ALA A 749 -37.58 3.44 23.89
CA ALA A 749 -36.46 3.55 24.84
C ALA A 749 -36.14 2.21 25.50
N THR A 750 -37.12 1.30 25.65
CA THR A 750 -36.86 -0.05 26.21
C THR A 750 -35.99 -0.92 25.29
N ALA A 751 -35.96 -0.62 23.99
CA ALA A 751 -35.15 -1.37 23.02
C ALA A 751 -33.64 -1.02 23.09
N ILE A 752 -33.27 0.09 23.74
CA ILE A 752 -31.88 0.50 23.95
C ILE A 752 -31.19 -0.50 24.88
N GLN A 753 -30.04 -1.03 24.48
CA GLN A 753 -29.36 -2.08 25.27
C GLN A 753 -28.45 -1.47 26.35
N ALA A 754 -27.74 -0.39 26.04
CA ALA A 754 -26.84 0.26 26.97
C ALA A 754 -27.59 1.00 28.10
N ASP A 755 -27.43 0.50 29.34
CA ASP A 755 -28.12 1.03 30.54
C ASP A 755 -27.98 2.54 30.74
N GLY A 756 -26.81 3.10 30.42
CA GLY A 756 -26.57 4.54 30.47
C GLY A 756 -27.50 5.32 29.54
N TYR A 757 -27.43 5.04 28.23
CA TYR A 757 -28.25 5.70 27.20
C TYR A 757 -29.74 5.43 27.40
N LYS A 758 -30.12 4.20 27.79
CA LYS A 758 -31.49 3.87 28.18
C LYS A 758 -31.98 4.79 29.31
N SER A 759 -31.16 4.96 30.35
CA SER A 759 -31.49 5.84 31.46
C SER A 759 -31.54 7.32 31.08
N TYR A 760 -30.78 7.78 30.08
CA TYR A 760 -30.87 9.15 29.54
C TYR A 760 -32.18 9.37 28.78
N ALA A 761 -32.54 8.46 27.88
CA ALA A 761 -33.79 8.54 27.11
C ALA A 761 -35.02 8.51 28.02
N LEU A 762 -35.10 7.53 28.92
CA LEU A 762 -36.19 7.43 29.90
C LEU A 762 -36.30 8.68 30.79
N SER A 763 -35.16 9.26 31.18
CA SER A 763 -35.16 10.49 31.97
C SER A 763 -35.73 11.68 31.20
N ALA A 764 -35.44 11.82 29.91
CA ALA A 764 -36.00 12.92 29.11
C ALA A 764 -37.50 12.75 28.88
N ILE A 765 -37.97 11.51 28.66
CA ILE A 765 -39.40 11.20 28.58
C ILE A 765 -40.10 11.51 29.91
N ALA A 766 -39.48 11.17 31.05
CA ALA A 766 -39.98 11.54 32.37
C ALA A 766 -40.03 13.06 32.55
N THR A 767 -38.98 13.79 32.14
CA THR A 767 -38.97 15.26 32.19
C THR A 767 -40.10 15.86 31.34
N ALA A 768 -40.34 15.32 30.14
CA ALA A 768 -41.41 15.75 29.26
C ALA A 768 -42.80 15.51 29.87
N ALA A 769 -43.04 14.34 30.46
CA ALA A 769 -44.29 14.03 31.17
C ALA A 769 -44.49 14.93 32.40
N VAL A 770 -43.41 15.19 33.16
CA VAL A 770 -43.41 16.14 34.29
C VAL A 770 -43.69 17.58 33.85
N ALA A 771 -43.43 17.93 32.60
CA ALA A 771 -43.67 19.29 32.11
C ALA A 771 -45.17 19.66 32.02
N ARG A 772 -46.06 18.66 31.96
CA ARG A 772 -47.53 18.82 31.86
C ARG A 772 -48.27 18.08 32.98
N PRO A 773 -48.00 18.38 34.26
CA PRO A 773 -48.45 17.54 35.38
C PRO A 773 -49.91 17.72 35.79
N SER A 774 -50.56 18.81 35.36
CA SER A 774 -51.91 19.18 35.78
C SER A 774 -53.01 18.32 35.15
N GLU A 775 -52.65 17.40 34.26
CA GLU A 775 -53.57 16.56 33.50
C GLU A 775 -53.38 15.11 33.97
N GLU A 776 -54.47 14.46 34.37
CA GLU A 776 -54.49 13.09 34.96
C GLU A 776 -53.73 12.08 34.08
N ILE A 777 -53.85 12.24 32.77
CA ILE A 777 -53.21 11.44 31.74
C ILE A 777 -51.67 11.35 31.90
N PHE A 778 -51.00 12.45 32.23
CA PHE A 778 -49.54 12.43 32.42
C PHE A 778 -49.12 11.84 33.77
N THR A 779 -50.01 11.79 34.76
CA THR A 779 -49.72 11.12 36.03
C THR A 779 -49.65 9.59 35.87
N ASP A 780 -50.53 9.01 35.05
CA ASP A 780 -50.48 7.59 34.68
C ASP A 780 -49.19 7.25 33.93
N LEU A 781 -48.78 8.10 32.99
CA LEU A 781 -47.53 7.93 32.26
C LEU A 781 -46.30 7.98 33.19
N LEU A 782 -46.29 8.85 34.21
CA LEU A 782 -45.19 8.88 35.19
C LEU A 782 -45.11 7.57 35.99
N ASP A 783 -46.24 6.98 36.34
CA ASP A 783 -46.28 5.68 37.01
C ASP A 783 -45.77 4.55 36.11
N ASP A 784 -46.16 4.54 34.84
CA ASP A 784 -45.63 3.61 33.83
C ASP A 784 -44.10 3.74 33.74
N ILE A 785 -43.58 4.96 33.54
CA ILE A 785 -42.13 5.23 33.47
C ILE A 785 -41.44 4.78 34.76
N LEU A 786 -42.01 5.06 35.92
CA LEU A 786 -41.45 4.66 37.21
C LEU A 786 -41.40 3.14 37.36
N GLN A 787 -42.44 2.42 36.92
CA GLN A 787 -42.49 0.96 36.92
C GLN A 787 -41.41 0.38 35.99
N PHE A 788 -41.30 0.90 34.76
CA PHE A 788 -40.27 0.49 33.81
C PHE A 788 -38.86 0.77 34.33
N ALA A 789 -38.61 1.99 34.82
CA ALA A 789 -37.33 2.37 35.39
C ALA A 789 -36.91 1.41 36.52
N ARG A 790 -37.85 1.06 37.42
CA ARG A 790 -37.61 0.13 38.54
C ARG A 790 -37.31 -1.30 38.10
N LYS A 791 -37.92 -1.74 37.00
CA LYS A 791 -37.66 -3.05 36.40
C LYS A 791 -36.27 -3.10 35.77
N GLU A 792 -35.90 -2.04 35.06
CA GLU A 792 -34.66 -1.94 34.28
C GLU A 792 -33.48 -1.34 35.06
N ASN A 793 -33.66 -1.01 36.35
CA ASN A 793 -32.69 -0.29 37.19
C ASN A 793 -32.17 1.04 36.60
N ALA A 794 -33.00 1.74 35.82
CA ALA A 794 -32.68 3.06 35.30
C ALA A 794 -32.86 4.12 36.41
N ASN A 795 -31.76 4.57 37.02
CA ASN A 795 -31.83 5.40 38.23
C ASN A 795 -32.26 6.86 37.96
N ARG A 796 -31.85 7.46 36.84
CA ARG A 796 -32.15 8.87 36.53
C ARG A 796 -33.64 9.20 36.37
N PRO A 797 -34.46 8.44 35.62
CA PRO A 797 -35.89 8.71 35.57
C PRO A 797 -36.55 8.61 36.96
N MET A 798 -36.14 7.67 37.83
CA MET A 798 -36.66 7.61 39.21
C MET A 798 -36.32 8.86 40.01
N GLU A 799 -35.11 9.40 39.83
CA GLU A 799 -34.67 10.65 40.46
C GLU A 799 -35.46 11.86 39.93
N THR A 800 -35.67 11.95 38.63
CA THR A 800 -36.47 13.00 37.99
C THR A 800 -37.91 13.00 38.53
N ILE A 801 -38.54 11.83 38.57
CA ILE A 801 -39.90 11.64 39.10
C ILE A 801 -39.95 11.97 40.60
N ALA A 802 -38.95 11.51 41.38
CA ALA A 802 -38.88 11.84 42.80
C ALA A 802 -38.76 13.35 43.05
N THR A 803 -37.90 14.02 42.29
CA THR A 803 -37.68 15.48 42.39
C THR A 803 -38.96 16.24 42.03
N TYR A 804 -39.70 15.77 41.02
CA TYR A 804 -41.00 16.32 40.66
C TYR A 804 -42.00 16.22 41.83
N TYR A 805 -42.22 15.03 42.40
CA TYR A 805 -43.13 14.87 43.54
C TYR A 805 -42.71 15.71 44.75
N ALA A 806 -41.40 15.85 44.99
CA ALA A 806 -40.87 16.73 46.04
C ALA A 806 -41.28 18.18 45.86
N LYS A 807 -41.17 18.69 44.63
CA LYS A 807 -41.55 20.06 44.26
C LYS A 807 -43.06 20.31 44.37
N GLN A 808 -43.86 19.26 44.31
CA GLN A 808 -45.31 19.29 44.58
C GLN A 808 -45.65 19.02 46.06
N GLU A 809 -44.65 18.99 46.95
CA GLU A 809 -44.79 18.67 48.39
C GLU A 809 -45.36 17.25 48.67
N ALA A 810 -45.37 16.37 47.66
CA ALA A 810 -45.77 14.96 47.75
C ALA A 810 -44.59 14.10 48.23
N TRP A 811 -44.16 14.33 49.48
CA TRP A 811 -42.93 13.74 50.04
C TRP A 811 -42.95 12.21 50.11
N GLY A 812 -44.13 11.60 50.31
CA GLY A 812 -44.27 10.14 50.37
C GLY A 812 -43.98 9.47 49.03
N GLU A 813 -44.56 10.04 47.97
CA GLU A 813 -44.40 9.65 46.57
C GLU A 813 -42.95 9.88 46.12
N ALA A 814 -42.37 11.03 46.48
CA ALA A 814 -40.98 11.36 46.21
C ALA A 814 -40.00 10.33 46.81
N LEU A 815 -40.17 9.99 48.10
CA LEU A 815 -39.35 8.96 48.76
C LEU A 815 -39.61 7.55 48.19
N ASN A 816 -40.86 7.25 47.83
CA ASN A 816 -41.21 5.99 47.20
C ASN A 816 -40.55 5.81 45.83
N ALA A 817 -40.50 6.88 45.01
CA ALA A 817 -39.83 6.87 43.71
C ALA A 817 -38.35 6.47 43.84
N LEU A 818 -37.64 6.98 44.86
CA LEU A 818 -36.25 6.63 45.15
C LEU A 818 -36.05 5.27 45.84
N ARG A 819 -37.11 4.53 46.19
CA ARG A 819 -36.96 3.33 47.04
C ARG A 819 -36.02 2.26 46.44
N LYS A 820 -36.09 2.03 45.13
CA LYS A 820 -35.29 1.03 44.39
C LYS A 820 -34.04 1.59 43.71
N THR A 821 -33.73 2.88 43.85
CA THR A 821 -32.53 3.44 43.23
C THR A 821 -31.24 2.88 43.85
N GLY A 822 -30.19 2.81 43.03
CA GLY A 822 -28.83 2.46 43.45
C GLY A 822 -28.31 3.39 44.56
N ARG A 823 -27.32 2.97 45.35
CA ARG A 823 -26.85 3.72 46.54
C ARG A 823 -26.41 5.15 46.21
N THR A 824 -25.67 5.33 45.12
CA THR A 824 -25.17 6.64 44.70
C THR A 824 -26.31 7.53 44.24
N ASP A 825 -27.13 7.06 43.30
CA ASP A 825 -28.27 7.83 42.79
C ASP A 825 -29.34 8.09 43.85
N LYS A 826 -29.48 7.20 44.83
CA LYS A 826 -30.32 7.42 46.02
C LYS A 826 -29.79 8.58 46.85
N ALA A 827 -28.48 8.69 47.05
CA ALA A 827 -27.89 9.81 47.77
C ALA A 827 -28.07 11.13 47.00
N ILE A 828 -27.89 11.12 45.66
CA ILE A 828 -28.12 12.29 44.81
C ILE A 828 -29.59 12.69 44.88
N GLY A 829 -30.52 11.74 44.67
CA GLY A 829 -31.96 11.99 44.75
C GLY A 829 -32.39 12.53 46.11
N LEU A 830 -31.94 11.93 47.22
CA LEU A 830 -32.23 12.43 48.57
C LEU A 830 -31.68 13.85 48.79
N THR A 831 -30.51 14.16 48.23
CA THR A 831 -29.96 15.52 48.28
C THR A 831 -30.88 16.49 47.54
N ARG A 832 -31.36 16.13 46.34
CA ARG A 832 -32.34 16.93 45.60
C ARG A 832 -33.65 17.11 46.36
N LEU A 833 -34.13 16.09 47.07
CA LEU A 833 -35.33 16.22 47.92
C LEU A 833 -35.10 17.21 49.07
N ILE A 834 -33.95 17.15 49.75
CA ILE A 834 -33.60 18.07 50.83
C ILE A 834 -33.43 19.50 50.29
N THR A 835 -32.82 19.66 49.11
CA THR A 835 -32.72 20.97 48.45
C THR A 835 -34.11 21.53 48.13
N ALA A 836 -35.00 20.72 47.53
CA ALA A 836 -36.36 21.14 47.24
C ALA A 836 -37.13 21.57 48.51
N LEU A 837 -36.93 20.86 49.63
CA LEU A 837 -37.51 21.23 50.93
C LEU A 837 -36.94 22.55 51.47
N ALA A 838 -35.62 22.74 51.39
CA ALA A 838 -34.99 23.97 51.83
C ALA A 838 -35.47 25.17 51.00
N GLU A 839 -35.59 25.00 49.69
CA GLU A 839 -36.08 26.04 48.79
C GLU A 839 -37.59 26.29 48.92
N SER A 840 -38.40 25.29 49.30
CA SER A 840 -39.83 25.51 49.59
C SER A 840 -40.04 26.32 50.87
N GLU A 841 -39.19 26.12 51.88
CA GLU A 841 -39.19 26.95 53.10
C GLU A 841 -38.59 28.34 52.87
N LYS A 842 -37.60 28.46 51.98
CA LYS A 842 -36.87 29.70 51.69
C LYS A 842 -36.66 29.86 50.18
N PRO A 843 -37.61 30.51 49.46
CA PRO A 843 -37.50 30.72 48.02
C PRO A 843 -36.25 31.50 47.58
N GLU A 844 -35.66 32.31 48.46
CA GLU A 844 -34.38 33.02 48.26
C GLU A 844 -33.19 32.08 47.99
N LEU A 845 -33.34 30.79 48.33
CA LEU A 845 -32.34 29.76 48.05
C LEU A 845 -32.39 29.23 46.61
N ILE A 846 -33.42 29.60 45.83
CA ILE A 846 -33.57 29.17 44.45
C ILE A 846 -32.58 29.95 43.58
N ASP A 847 -31.91 29.21 42.69
CA ASP A 847 -30.98 29.79 41.74
C ASP A 847 -31.72 30.49 40.58
N GLY A 848 -31.38 31.75 40.29
CA GLY A 848 -31.97 32.56 39.21
C GLY A 848 -32.92 33.65 39.75
N PRO A 849 -33.69 34.33 38.88
CA PRO A 849 -34.67 35.29 39.32
C PRO A 849 -35.87 34.59 39.97
N VAL A 850 -36.25 35.06 41.15
CA VAL A 850 -37.31 34.53 41.98
C VAL A 850 -38.26 35.66 42.35
N VAL A 851 -39.55 35.44 42.16
CA VAL A 851 -40.58 36.36 42.66
C VAL A 851 -40.89 35.96 44.10
N LEU A 852 -40.40 36.76 45.06
CA LEU A 852 -40.49 36.48 46.49
C LEU A 852 -41.88 36.79 47.06
N ASP A 853 -42.47 37.92 46.63
CA ASP A 853 -43.75 38.40 47.16
C ASP A 853 -44.48 39.28 46.13
N ILE A 854 -45.82 39.35 46.26
CA ILE A 854 -46.69 40.19 45.44
C ILE A 854 -47.59 41.03 46.34
N ASN A 855 -47.42 42.33 46.25
CA ASN A 855 -48.23 43.32 46.95
C ASN A 855 -49.28 43.88 45.99
N ILE A 856 -50.56 43.86 46.41
CA ILE A 856 -51.68 44.36 45.62
C ILE A 856 -51.76 45.88 45.82
N VAL A 857 -51.48 46.65 44.77
CA VAL A 857 -51.47 48.12 44.81
C VAL A 857 -52.84 48.70 44.45
N ASP A 858 -53.54 48.07 43.49
CA ASP A 858 -54.90 48.41 43.06
C ASP A 858 -55.65 47.12 42.72
N ASP A 859 -56.85 46.95 43.27
CA ASP A 859 -57.73 45.80 43.09
C ASP A 859 -58.93 46.08 42.16
N THR A 860 -58.91 47.20 41.43
CA THR A 860 -59.95 47.58 40.48
C THR A 860 -60.14 46.50 39.40
N PRO A 861 -61.34 45.90 39.25
CA PRO A 861 -61.59 44.85 38.26
C PRO A 861 -61.29 45.31 36.82
N GLY A 862 -60.49 44.54 36.09
CA GLY A 862 -60.08 44.85 34.72
C GLY A 862 -59.06 46.00 34.59
N ASN A 863 -58.53 46.51 35.71
CA ASN A 863 -57.48 47.53 35.73
C ASN A 863 -56.64 47.43 37.02
N ALA A 864 -56.23 46.22 37.40
CA ALA A 864 -55.50 45.97 38.63
C ALA A 864 -54.02 46.41 38.52
N ALA A 865 -53.38 46.63 39.67
CA ALA A 865 -51.95 46.92 39.77
C ALA A 865 -51.27 46.02 40.82
N LEU A 866 -50.18 45.37 40.43
CA LEU A 866 -49.41 44.46 41.27
C LEU A 866 -47.96 44.93 41.37
N GLU A 867 -47.42 44.96 42.59
CA GLU A 867 -46.00 45.21 42.86
C GLU A 867 -45.31 43.89 43.20
N ALA A 868 -44.31 43.51 42.41
CA ALA A 868 -43.51 42.31 42.61
C ALA A 868 -42.20 42.63 43.35
N THR A 869 -41.87 41.80 44.34
CA THR A 869 -40.53 41.78 44.95
C THR A 869 -39.71 40.66 44.31
N ILE A 870 -38.68 41.01 43.56
CA ILE A 870 -37.87 40.09 42.75
C ILE A 870 -36.45 40.06 43.29
N GLN A 871 -35.96 38.87 43.59
CA GLN A 871 -34.55 38.63 43.86
C GLN A 871 -33.92 37.99 42.63
N ALA A 872 -32.82 38.54 42.12
CA ALA A 872 -32.16 38.02 40.94
C ALA A 872 -30.64 38.17 41.02
N PRO A 873 -29.87 37.21 40.48
CA PRO A 873 -28.41 37.21 40.55
C PRO A 873 -27.80 38.06 39.42
N ASP A 874 -28.24 39.31 39.30
CA ASP A 874 -27.84 40.24 38.24
C ASP A 874 -26.38 40.70 38.47
N GLN A 875 -25.51 40.60 37.46
CA GLN A 875 -24.09 40.97 37.57
C GLN A 875 -23.64 42.01 36.55
N ASP A 876 -24.10 41.86 35.31
CA ASP A 876 -23.74 42.70 34.18
C ASP A 876 -24.77 42.57 33.04
N CYS A 877 -24.44 43.15 31.90
CA CYS A 877 -25.32 43.15 30.74
C CYS A 877 -25.55 41.76 30.10
N GLN A 878 -24.64 40.81 30.34
CA GLN A 878 -24.77 39.44 29.90
C GLN A 878 -25.44 38.55 30.94
N GLN A 879 -25.70 39.05 32.15
CA GLN A 879 -26.25 38.30 33.27
C GLN A 879 -27.21 39.19 34.08
N ARG A 880 -28.48 39.25 33.66
CA ARG A 880 -29.51 40.14 34.23
C ARG A 880 -30.94 39.59 34.11
N THR A 881 -31.87 40.15 34.87
CA THR A 881 -33.30 39.94 34.70
C THR A 881 -33.85 40.89 33.65
N ASP A 882 -34.49 40.34 32.62
CA ASP A 882 -34.97 41.14 31.48
C ASP A 882 -36.42 41.64 31.69
N TRP A 883 -37.29 40.80 32.25
CA TRP A 883 -38.68 41.15 32.55
C TRP A 883 -39.29 40.23 33.61
N TRP A 884 -40.45 40.64 34.10
CA TRP A 884 -41.38 39.75 34.80
C TRP A 884 -42.78 39.89 34.20
N GLU A 885 -43.60 38.86 34.35
CA GLU A 885 -44.87 38.74 33.64
C GLU A 885 -45.96 38.07 34.46
N VAL A 886 -47.20 38.37 34.11
CA VAL A 886 -48.44 37.78 34.62
C VAL A 886 -49.09 36.98 33.48
N ILE A 887 -49.23 35.67 33.64
CA ILE A 887 -49.74 34.80 32.58
C ILE A 887 -50.95 34.00 33.06
N THR A 888 -51.76 33.53 32.11
CA THR A 888 -52.89 32.64 32.41
C THR A 888 -52.40 31.24 32.82
N LEU A 889 -53.29 30.45 33.42
CA LEU A 889 -52.98 29.05 33.76
C LEU A 889 -52.65 28.18 32.54
N GLN A 890 -53.13 28.56 31.35
CA GLN A 890 -52.83 27.90 30.08
C GLN A 890 -51.51 28.39 29.46
N GLY A 891 -50.79 29.30 30.11
CA GLY A 891 -49.51 29.82 29.61
C GLY A 891 -49.65 30.91 28.55
N GLY A 892 -50.80 31.59 28.50
CA GLY A 892 -51.03 32.72 27.60
C GLY A 892 -50.58 34.05 28.21
N LEU A 893 -49.98 34.92 27.38
CA LEU A 893 -49.62 36.29 27.74
C LEU A 893 -50.62 37.29 27.14
N GLN A 894 -51.31 38.06 27.99
CA GLN A 894 -52.22 39.12 27.57
C GLN A 894 -51.48 40.46 27.38
N GLU A 895 -52.13 41.41 26.71
CA GLU A 895 -51.59 42.76 26.49
C GLU A 895 -51.35 43.46 27.85
N ASN A 896 -50.24 44.19 27.98
CA ASN A 896 -49.81 44.87 29.21
C ASN A 896 -49.48 43.97 30.42
N HIS A 897 -49.51 42.65 30.27
CA HIS A 897 -49.19 41.73 31.37
C HIS A 897 -47.70 41.40 31.51
N ARG A 898 -46.83 42.03 30.71
CA ARG A 898 -45.38 41.92 30.83
C ARG A 898 -44.75 43.26 31.16
N ARG A 899 -43.82 43.24 32.10
CA ARG A 899 -43.08 44.40 32.56
C ARG A 899 -41.59 44.25 32.26
N ILE A 900 -41.13 44.99 31.24
CA ILE A 900 -39.72 45.00 30.80
C ILE A 900 -38.89 45.89 31.71
N LEU A 901 -37.76 45.35 32.17
CA LEU A 901 -36.78 46.02 33.02
C LEU A 901 -35.68 46.64 32.13
N ASN A 902 -35.80 47.94 31.87
CA ASN A 902 -34.94 48.66 30.91
C ASN A 902 -33.60 49.17 31.51
N THR A 903 -33.16 48.63 32.65
CA THR A 903 -31.92 49.06 33.33
C THR A 903 -31.11 47.87 33.83
N VAL A 904 -29.79 47.91 33.72
CA VAL A 904 -28.91 46.86 34.27
C VAL A 904 -28.90 46.97 35.80
N HIS A 905 -29.37 45.93 36.51
CA HIS A 905 -29.71 46.04 37.94
C HIS A 905 -28.54 46.02 38.94
N LYS A 906 -27.29 46.12 38.48
CA LYS A 906 -26.11 46.18 39.36
C LYS A 906 -26.12 47.37 40.34
N ASP A 907 -26.89 48.41 40.02
CA ASP A 907 -26.98 49.66 40.78
C ASP A 907 -28.18 49.70 41.76
N PHE A 908 -28.99 48.65 41.86
CA PHE A 908 -30.16 48.59 42.75
C PHE A 908 -29.93 47.69 43.98
N PRO A 909 -30.58 47.98 45.12
CA PRO A 909 -30.60 47.05 46.25
C PRO A 909 -31.42 45.80 45.89
N GLU A 910 -30.84 44.62 46.07
CA GLU A 910 -31.58 43.35 46.06
C GLU A 910 -32.31 43.14 47.41
N PRO A 911 -33.59 42.72 47.42
CA PRO A 911 -34.46 42.45 46.26
C PRO A 911 -35.08 43.71 45.63
N LEU A 912 -35.26 43.68 44.32
CA LEU A 912 -35.89 44.72 43.50
C LEU A 912 -37.41 44.76 43.75
N LYS A 913 -37.99 45.96 43.78
CA LYS A 913 -39.44 46.15 43.75
C LYS A 913 -39.85 46.93 42.50
N ASP A 914 -40.78 46.39 41.74
CA ASP A 914 -41.30 47.02 40.52
C ASP A 914 -42.81 46.72 40.36
N THR A 915 -43.55 47.65 39.75
CA THR A 915 -45.01 47.60 39.66
C THR A 915 -45.49 47.49 38.22
N ILE A 916 -46.43 46.59 37.97
CA ILE A 916 -47.20 46.53 36.73
C ILE A 916 -48.60 47.10 36.99
N GLN A 917 -49.10 47.93 36.07
CA GLN A 917 -50.40 48.61 36.18
C GLN A 917 -51.27 48.30 34.96
N GLY A 918 -52.59 48.37 35.12
CA GLY A 918 -53.52 48.18 34.01
C GLY A 918 -53.68 46.72 33.59
N LEU A 919 -53.57 45.79 34.55
CA LEU A 919 -53.83 44.38 34.33
C LEU A 919 -55.32 44.12 34.13
N ASP A 920 -55.69 43.49 33.02
CA ASP A 920 -57.07 43.07 32.74
C ASP A 920 -57.35 41.72 33.41
N ILE A 921 -57.42 41.72 34.74
CA ILE A 921 -57.72 40.55 35.56
C ILE A 921 -58.88 40.83 36.51
N GLN A 922 -59.76 39.85 36.69
CA GLN A 922 -60.82 39.91 37.70
C GLN A 922 -60.26 39.49 39.08
N PRO A 923 -60.87 39.92 40.20
CA PRO A 923 -60.37 39.60 41.53
C PRO A 923 -60.20 38.10 41.83
N ASN A 924 -60.99 37.24 41.17
CA ASN A 924 -60.97 35.79 41.36
C ASN A 924 -60.20 35.03 40.27
N ASP A 925 -59.67 35.73 39.26
CA ASP A 925 -58.91 35.07 38.20
C ASP A 925 -57.58 34.57 38.77
N GLU A 926 -57.31 33.28 38.61
CA GLU A 926 -56.02 32.72 38.94
C GLU A 926 -55.02 33.00 37.83
N VAL A 927 -53.88 33.57 38.21
CA VAL A 927 -52.76 33.88 37.31
C VAL A 927 -51.46 33.34 37.87
N ILE A 928 -50.46 33.24 37.00
CA ILE A 928 -49.09 32.84 37.33
C ILE A 928 -48.17 34.05 37.13
N ILE A 929 -47.30 34.31 38.09
CA ILE A 929 -46.36 35.43 38.07
C ILE A 929 -44.95 34.90 38.15
N ARG A 930 -44.10 35.26 37.19
CA ARG A 930 -42.72 34.75 37.07
C ARG A 930 -41.78 35.78 36.44
N ALA A 931 -40.49 35.54 36.56
CA ALA A 931 -39.43 36.40 36.02
C ALA A 931 -38.56 35.67 35.00
N HIS A 932 -38.07 36.40 34.00
CA HIS A 932 -37.17 35.92 32.96
C HIS A 932 -35.75 36.44 33.16
N PHE A 933 -34.78 35.53 33.07
CA PHE A 933 -33.36 35.85 33.16
C PHE A 933 -32.67 35.77 31.80
N GLN A 934 -31.70 36.64 31.57
CA GLN A 934 -30.80 36.57 30.44
C GLN A 934 -29.37 36.47 30.95
N GLY A 935 -28.76 35.31 30.77
CA GLY A 935 -27.34 35.10 31.01
C GLY A 935 -26.95 33.76 31.56
N ASN A 936 -25.64 33.60 31.72
CA ASN A 936 -25.05 32.42 32.34
C ASN A 936 -24.77 32.75 33.79
N TYR A 937 -25.35 31.99 34.71
CA TYR A 937 -24.95 32.07 36.10
C TYR A 937 -24.39 30.73 36.57
N PHE A 938 -23.32 30.78 37.36
CA PHE A 938 -22.77 29.59 38.00
C PHE A 938 -23.74 29.09 39.07
N SER A 939 -24.38 27.95 38.83
CA SER A 939 -25.02 27.21 39.93
C SER A 939 -23.91 26.55 40.75
N GLY A 940 -23.43 27.24 41.78
CA GLY A 940 -22.53 26.66 42.78
C GLY A 940 -23.23 25.75 43.78
N ARG A 941 -24.54 25.50 43.60
CA ARG A 941 -25.43 24.85 44.58
C ARG A 941 -25.87 23.43 44.18
N ASP A 942 -25.55 22.95 42.99
CA ASP A 942 -25.65 21.51 42.67
C ASP A 942 -24.31 20.83 42.96
N PRO A 943 -24.15 20.17 44.12
CA PRO A 943 -22.90 19.50 44.50
C PRO A 943 -22.53 18.32 43.59
N PHE A 944 -23.41 17.92 42.67
CA PHE A 944 -23.20 16.82 41.73
C PHE A 944 -23.09 17.27 40.27
N SER A 945 -23.19 18.57 39.98
CA SER A 945 -22.81 19.10 38.67
C SER A 945 -21.33 18.80 38.42
N GLN A 946 -21.00 18.14 37.30
CA GLN A 946 -19.61 17.82 37.00
C GLN A 946 -18.81 19.12 36.86
N GLN A 947 -17.65 19.20 37.54
CA GLN A 947 -16.74 20.35 37.50
C GLN A 947 -16.44 20.73 36.04
N GLY A 948 -17.03 21.83 35.57
CA GLY A 948 -16.76 22.41 34.25
C GLY A 948 -17.98 22.72 33.38
N GLU A 949 -19.21 22.29 33.73
CA GLU A 949 -20.40 22.68 32.97
C GLU A 949 -20.82 24.13 33.29
N GLN A 950 -20.47 25.06 32.40
CA GLN A 950 -21.15 26.36 32.34
C GLN A 950 -22.60 26.09 31.91
N TYR A 951 -23.55 26.16 32.84
CA TYR A 951 -24.95 26.18 32.46
C TYR A 951 -25.32 27.57 31.93
N THR A 952 -25.65 27.63 30.65
CA THR A 952 -26.41 28.73 30.07
C THR A 952 -27.81 28.67 30.70
N LYS A 953 -28.12 29.53 31.66
CA LYS A 953 -29.44 29.58 32.32
C LYS A 953 -30.15 30.90 32.03
N SER A 954 -30.18 31.28 30.74
CA SER A 954 -31.19 32.23 30.26
C SER A 954 -32.55 31.53 30.21
N GLY A 955 -33.62 32.25 30.51
CA GLY A 955 -34.98 31.73 30.52
C GLY A 955 -35.71 31.96 31.84
N TYR A 956 -36.86 31.30 31.96
CA TYR A 956 -37.65 31.27 33.19
C TYR A 956 -37.05 30.26 34.19
N THR A 957 -37.14 30.58 35.48
CA THR A 957 -36.87 29.60 36.55
C THR A 957 -38.07 28.65 36.70
N ASP A 958 -37.90 27.58 37.49
CA ASP A 958 -39.02 26.69 37.84
C ASP A 958 -39.85 27.21 39.02
N GLN A 959 -39.63 28.46 39.45
CA GLN A 959 -40.39 29.12 40.50
C GLN A 959 -41.33 30.17 39.89
N ALA A 960 -42.55 30.18 40.40
CA ALA A 960 -43.53 31.22 40.12
C ALA A 960 -44.43 31.42 41.34
N LEU A 961 -45.18 32.51 41.34
CA LEU A 961 -46.30 32.72 42.26
C LEU A 961 -47.60 32.45 41.51
N ARG A 962 -48.51 31.66 42.10
CA ARG A 962 -49.87 31.44 41.58
C ARG A 962 -50.89 31.88 42.60
N GLY A 963 -51.95 32.51 42.11
CA GLY A 963 -53.07 32.94 42.94
C GLY A 963 -53.94 33.96 42.24
N SER A 964 -54.80 34.59 43.02
CA SER A 964 -55.69 35.66 42.57
C SER A 964 -55.61 36.85 43.53
N ILE A 965 -56.08 38.01 43.11
CA ILE A 965 -56.13 39.21 43.96
C ILE A 965 -56.94 38.92 45.24
N ALA A 966 -58.06 38.19 45.14
CA ALA A 966 -58.93 37.89 46.27
C ALA A 966 -58.35 36.85 47.25
N ASN A 967 -57.56 35.89 46.75
CA ASN A 967 -57.08 34.74 47.54
C ASN A 967 -55.59 34.82 47.91
N GLY A 968 -54.90 35.84 47.41
CA GLY A 968 -53.46 36.00 47.55
C GLY A 968 -52.67 35.02 46.67
N PHE A 969 -51.35 35.16 46.70
CA PHE A 969 -50.42 34.41 45.86
C PHE A 969 -49.58 33.46 46.71
N LYS A 970 -49.29 32.27 46.17
CA LYS A 970 -48.42 31.26 46.79
C LYS A 970 -47.32 30.85 45.84
N SER A 971 -46.14 30.59 46.38
CA SER A 971 -45.03 30.04 45.60
C SER A 971 -45.39 28.64 45.14
N ILE A 972 -45.20 28.40 43.85
CA ILE A 972 -45.40 27.11 43.20
C ILE A 972 -44.15 26.75 42.40
N ARG A 973 -44.00 25.46 42.12
CA ARG A 973 -42.99 24.96 41.18
C ARG A 973 -43.64 24.53 39.88
N ILE A 974 -43.29 25.22 38.81
CA ILE A 974 -43.75 24.94 37.46
C ILE A 974 -42.61 24.33 36.64
N SER A 975 -42.96 23.61 35.58
CA SER A 975 -41.94 23.16 34.64
C SER A 975 -41.20 24.36 34.04
N LYS A 976 -39.88 24.24 33.87
CA LYS A 976 -39.10 25.25 33.14
C LYS A 976 -39.56 25.39 31.70
N ASP A 977 -40.18 24.34 31.15
CA ASP A 977 -40.68 24.27 29.78
C ASP A 977 -42.10 24.83 29.64
N PHE A 978 -42.79 25.11 30.76
CA PHE A 978 -44.11 25.71 30.75
C PHE A 978 -44.06 27.08 30.08
N ALA A 979 -44.83 27.26 29.01
CA ALA A 979 -44.95 28.52 28.28
C ALA A 979 -43.59 29.16 27.89
N GLN A 980 -42.60 28.34 27.49
CA GLN A 980 -41.28 28.83 27.06
C GLN A 980 -41.34 29.68 25.79
N HIS A 981 -42.31 29.42 24.90
CA HIS A 981 -42.51 30.19 23.68
C HIS A 981 -42.68 31.70 23.97
N LEU A 982 -43.19 32.06 25.15
CA LEU A 982 -43.33 33.46 25.59
C LEU A 982 -42.00 34.21 25.65
N ALA A 983 -40.87 33.53 25.81
CA ALA A 983 -39.54 34.17 25.79
C ALA A 983 -39.17 34.78 24.43
N LYS A 984 -39.89 34.39 23.36
CA LYS A 984 -39.73 34.94 22.00
C LYS A 984 -40.90 35.86 21.60
N GLN A 985 -41.97 35.90 22.39
CA GLN A 985 -43.15 36.70 22.09
C GLN A 985 -42.92 38.16 22.50
N GLU A 986 -43.26 39.10 21.64
CA GLU A 986 -43.22 40.54 21.96
C GLU A 986 -44.25 40.89 23.06
N PRO A 987 -43.96 41.85 23.96
CA PRO A 987 -42.83 42.77 23.91
C PRO A 987 -41.54 42.18 24.52
N LEU A 988 -40.40 42.42 23.86
CA LEU A 988 -39.06 42.03 24.29
C LEU A 988 -38.18 43.26 24.63
N PRO A 989 -37.11 43.11 25.46
CA PRO A 989 -36.20 44.20 25.79
C PRO A 989 -35.49 44.78 24.56
N ASP A 990 -35.13 46.08 24.60
CA ASP A 990 -34.37 46.71 23.51
C ASP A 990 -33.02 45.98 23.31
N PRO A 991 -32.72 45.42 22.13
CA PRO A 991 -31.45 44.76 21.87
C PRO A 991 -30.22 45.69 21.96
N LYS A 992 -30.42 47.02 22.00
CA LYS A 992 -29.35 48.02 22.21
C LYS A 992 -29.03 48.31 23.66
N LEU A 993 -29.82 47.82 24.63
CA LEU A 993 -29.66 48.12 26.05
C LEU A 993 -28.25 47.76 26.61
N CYS A 994 -27.50 46.90 25.90
CA CYS A 994 -26.13 46.49 26.25
C CYS A 994 -25.03 46.93 25.26
N LYS A 995 -25.33 47.83 24.32
CA LYS A 995 -24.31 48.36 23.39
C LYS A 995 -23.59 49.60 23.90
N GLU A 996 -24.05 50.21 24.99
CA GLU A 996 -23.53 51.47 25.53
C GLU A 996 -22.99 51.37 26.98
N SER A 997 -22.76 50.14 27.50
CA SER A 997 -22.15 49.91 28.82
C SER A 997 -20.67 49.54 28.76
#